data_AF-I1BPD3-F1
#
_entry.id   AF-I1BPD3-F1
#
_cell.length_a   1.000
_cell.length_b   1.000
_cell.length_c   1.000
_cell.angle_alpha   90.00
_cell.angle_beta   90.00
_cell.angle_gamma   90.00
#
_symmetry.space_group_name_H-M   'P 1'
#
loop_
_entity.id
_entity.type
_entity.pdbx_description
1 polymer ?
#
loop_
_entity_poly.entity_id
_entity_poly.type
_entity_poly.pdbx_seq_one_letter_code
_entity_poly.pdbx_strand_id
1 'polypeptide(L)'
;MKFEDFKTCSQSGFCRRNRAYADQVTTSPYRLLPDSLQLNGDHVYADILNTETNILLTLDLNVLQDNTARVRINEKAPIKPRYDDHVRHTLQTDPQPPTDPTTAEYKDGVVTIVNSHRTIFIYSEPLRIEFLVNNESVLTLNERGFFNFEHLRTKETHKPKMVEQKKEDGTVELVEDKSEQDLWEERFKTWTDPKPNGPESIALDVTFHGFSHVYGIPEHASSLSLKETRGGENAYEEPYRLYNTDVFEYALDSPTSLYGAVPLMIAHKKKLSAGIFWMNPSETWIDIIKTKQDGNENLAQKVLTSTQATKTHWISEAGVLDLFIFLGPSTKDVLRQYTQLTGPPAMPQMFAIGYHQCRWNYINQRDVLEVDRQFDENDMPYDVIWLDIEYTDEKKYFTWDSAKFPDPISMEESLDNKGRKLVTIIDPHIKQANGYNIIEEAKAQNLLVKQADGSDYEAWCWPGQSSWIDFAHNASYNWWKSKFAFDQFKGTRENVHIWNDMNEPSVFNGPEITMQKEMIHDGKWEHRVLHNLYALLSHSATTDGVRERTEVQKRPFVLSRGFYAGVQRVGPIWTGDNMANWESLYYTNPMILTNGLGGVVFSGADVPGFFNNPTPELLTRWYQAAVYQPFFRGHAHIDTKRREPYLSEEPYKSITRDALRERYALLSYWYTLFYEAYKTGTPMMRPMFMEFPEDESLFATEDQFMVGEAILVKPITQEGAESTNVYFPDNELWYNAKTYQPIQNTGLQSIEAPLNNIPVYYRGGHIVPRRERVRRSSASMRLDPFTLVIAQDNQGHAQGTLYMDDEETYSYQKGIYTYTTFNYAQQELTCQSEGDSSFMTSPIRIERVRILGFDRPPQGVKVIQKDGTSQELQFTVDQQVITVRDPKVSIVDCDWRLVIY
;
A
#
# COMPACT_ATOMS: atom_id res chain seq x y z
N MET A 1 15.55 -0.61 17.37
CA MET A 1 15.86 0.57 16.53
C MET A 1 16.92 1.41 17.22
N LYS A 2 17.92 1.89 16.47
CA LYS A 2 18.88 2.90 16.93
C LYS A 2 18.43 4.27 16.42
N PHE A 3 17.70 5.02 17.24
CA PHE A 3 17.10 6.30 16.82
C PHE A 3 18.13 7.32 16.34
N GLU A 4 19.35 7.29 16.90
CA GLU A 4 20.42 8.20 16.51
C GLU A 4 20.88 8.03 15.05
N ASP A 5 20.59 6.91 14.40
CA ASP A 5 20.92 6.66 12.98
C ASP A 5 19.99 7.40 12.00
N PHE A 6 18.84 7.90 12.46
CA PHE A 6 17.83 8.55 11.63
C PHE A 6 17.61 9.99 12.09
N LYS A 7 17.47 10.92 11.14
CA LYS A 7 17.26 12.33 11.44
C LYS A 7 15.88 12.55 12.08
N THR A 8 15.84 13.39 13.11
CA THR A 8 14.62 14.10 13.49
C THR A 8 14.39 15.31 12.59
N CYS A 9 13.20 15.93 12.63
CA CYS A 9 12.92 17.13 11.84
C CYS A 9 13.91 18.27 12.18
N SER A 10 14.34 18.38 13.45
CA SER A 10 15.31 19.40 13.89
C SER A 10 16.72 19.22 13.28
N GLN A 11 17.06 17.99 12.90
CA GLN A 11 18.33 17.61 12.29
C GLN A 11 18.28 17.62 10.76
N SER A 12 17.08 17.74 10.18
CA SER A 12 16.88 17.94 8.74
C SER A 12 16.71 19.43 8.46
N GLY A 13 17.69 20.04 7.79
CA GLY A 13 17.75 21.51 7.65
C GLY A 13 16.47 22.11 7.07
N PHE A 14 15.91 21.50 6.01
CA PHE A 14 14.70 22.00 5.37
C PHE A 14 13.42 21.77 6.20
N CYS A 15 13.32 20.65 6.94
CA CYS A 15 12.20 20.43 7.85
C CYS A 15 12.21 21.46 8.99
N ARG A 16 13.37 21.67 9.62
CA ARG A 16 13.57 22.69 10.65
C ARG A 16 13.17 24.08 10.17
N ARG A 17 13.60 24.49 8.97
CA ARG A 17 13.25 25.81 8.40
C ARG A 17 11.75 25.96 8.17
N ASN A 18 11.09 24.95 7.58
CA ASN A 18 9.66 25.05 7.29
C ASN A 18 8.79 24.94 8.55
N ARG A 19 9.17 24.15 9.56
CA ARG A 19 8.50 24.20 10.88
C ARG A 19 8.66 25.57 11.53
N ALA A 20 9.87 26.15 11.50
CA ALA A 20 10.11 27.49 12.04
C ALA A 20 9.34 28.57 11.27
N TYR A 21 9.23 28.46 9.94
CA TYR A 21 8.41 29.35 9.11
C TYR A 21 6.93 29.27 9.52
N ALA A 22 6.38 28.06 9.66
CA ALA A 22 5.02 27.84 10.14
C ALA A 22 4.75 28.41 11.54
N ASP A 23 5.75 28.41 12.43
CA ASP A 23 5.63 28.96 13.78
C ASP A 23 5.65 30.51 13.80
N GLN A 24 6.19 31.14 12.76
CA GLN A 24 6.42 32.60 12.70
C GLN A 24 5.45 33.35 11.77
N VAL A 25 4.98 32.70 10.71
CA VAL A 25 4.21 33.37 9.65
C VAL A 25 2.84 33.81 10.17
N THR A 26 2.46 35.05 9.85
CA THR A 26 1.15 35.63 10.21
C THR A 26 0.27 35.83 8.98
N THR A 27 0.85 36.06 7.80
CA THR A 27 0.16 36.19 6.52
C THR A 27 1.08 35.69 5.42
N SER A 28 0.53 34.95 4.45
CA SER A 28 1.32 34.44 3.33
C SER A 28 1.85 35.60 2.46
N PRO A 29 3.14 35.62 2.10
CA PRO A 29 3.71 36.66 1.23
C PRO A 29 3.43 36.43 -0.25
N TYR A 30 2.67 35.39 -0.61
CA TYR A 30 2.40 35.00 -1.98
C TYR A 30 1.07 35.59 -2.44
N ARG A 31 1.06 36.19 -3.64
CA ARG A 31 -0.15 36.70 -4.30
C ARG A 31 -0.17 36.36 -5.78
N LEU A 32 -1.36 36.10 -6.30
CA LEU A 32 -1.59 35.91 -7.73
C LEU A 32 -1.48 37.27 -8.46
N LEU A 33 -0.88 37.30 -9.65
CA LEU A 33 -0.79 38.49 -10.49
C LEU A 33 -1.94 38.51 -11.51
N PRO A 34 -2.95 39.40 -11.37
CA PRO A 34 -4.14 39.38 -12.22
C PRO A 34 -3.83 39.57 -13.72
N ASP A 35 -2.82 40.37 -14.05
CA ASP A 35 -2.44 40.65 -15.45
C ASP A 35 -1.85 39.43 -16.18
N SER A 36 -1.45 38.39 -15.44
CA SER A 36 -0.92 37.14 -15.99
C SER A 36 -1.97 36.03 -16.12
N LEU A 37 -3.19 36.27 -15.61
CA LEU A 37 -4.23 35.26 -15.47
C LEU A 37 -4.75 34.82 -16.84
N GLN A 38 -4.74 33.51 -17.06
CA GLN A 38 -5.33 32.85 -18.20
C GLN A 38 -6.41 31.88 -17.69
N LEU A 39 -7.65 32.13 -18.09
CA LEU A 39 -8.80 31.31 -17.74
C LEU A 39 -9.29 30.58 -18.98
N ASN A 40 -9.33 29.26 -18.91
CA ASN A 40 -9.89 28.41 -19.94
C ASN A 40 -10.80 27.36 -19.29
N GLY A 41 -11.99 27.75 -18.83
CA GLY A 41 -13.01 26.83 -18.28
C GLY A 41 -12.53 25.95 -17.14
N ASP A 42 -11.94 24.81 -17.48
CA ASP A 42 -11.35 23.80 -16.61
C ASP A 42 -9.87 24.05 -16.23
N HIS A 43 -9.19 25.00 -16.87
CA HIS A 43 -7.78 25.31 -16.63
C HIS A 43 -7.56 26.78 -16.22
N VAL A 44 -6.76 26.98 -15.18
CA VAL A 44 -6.30 28.29 -14.70
C VAL A 44 -4.79 28.32 -14.65
N TYR A 45 -4.20 29.26 -15.38
CA TYR A 45 -2.78 29.56 -15.31
C TYR A 45 -2.56 31.00 -14.84
N ALA A 46 -1.63 31.23 -13.92
CA ALA A 46 -1.24 32.57 -13.48
C ALA A 46 0.18 32.61 -12.93
N ASP A 47 0.80 33.77 -12.92
CA ASP A 47 2.01 34.02 -12.14
C ASP A 47 1.67 34.30 -10.68
N ILE A 48 2.49 33.80 -9.77
CA ILE A 48 2.46 34.11 -8.34
C ILE A 48 3.71 34.94 -8.00
N LEU A 49 3.52 36.07 -7.33
CA LEU A 49 4.61 36.88 -6.79
C LEU A 49 4.81 36.55 -5.31
N ASN A 50 6.03 36.20 -4.93
CA ASN A 50 6.47 36.30 -3.55
C ASN A 50 6.87 37.76 -3.26
N THR A 51 6.09 38.44 -2.43
CA THR A 51 6.26 39.88 -2.12
C THR A 51 7.48 40.21 -1.27
N GLU A 52 8.06 39.22 -0.58
CA GLU A 52 9.27 39.41 0.23
C GLU A 52 10.55 39.30 -0.61
N THR A 53 10.55 38.38 -1.59
CA THR A 53 11.75 38.07 -2.40
C THR A 53 11.70 38.63 -3.81
N ASN A 54 10.53 39.07 -4.28
CA ASN A 54 10.23 39.44 -5.67
C ASN A 54 10.41 38.30 -6.68
N ILE A 55 10.43 37.05 -6.22
CA ILE A 55 10.49 35.89 -7.10
C ILE A 55 9.11 35.59 -7.68
N LEU A 56 9.09 35.23 -8.96
CA LEU A 56 7.89 34.79 -9.67
C LEU A 56 7.84 33.26 -9.74
N LEU A 57 6.69 32.71 -9.38
CA LEU A 57 6.31 31.32 -9.58
C LEU A 57 5.16 31.26 -10.60
N THR A 58 4.83 30.06 -11.06
CA THR A 58 3.68 29.78 -11.93
C THR A 58 2.69 28.90 -11.19
N LEU A 59 1.39 29.24 -11.22
CA LEU A 59 0.27 28.40 -10.85
C LEU A 59 -0.32 27.77 -12.11
N ASP A 60 -0.50 26.46 -12.10
CA ASP A 60 -1.21 25.70 -13.12
C ASP A 60 -2.23 24.80 -12.40
N LEU A 61 -3.51 25.18 -12.44
CA LEU A 61 -4.62 24.47 -11.83
C LEU A 61 -5.53 23.90 -12.91
N ASN A 62 -5.74 22.58 -12.88
CA ASN A 62 -6.63 21.87 -13.77
C ASN A 62 -7.76 21.22 -12.97
N VAL A 63 -9.00 21.47 -13.37
CA VAL A 63 -10.16 20.64 -13.00
C VAL A 63 -10.11 19.41 -13.89
N LEU A 64 -10.27 18.23 -13.31
CA LEU A 64 -10.17 16.96 -14.01
C LEU A 64 -11.51 16.19 -13.91
N GLN A 65 -11.60 15.12 -14.70
CA GLN A 65 -12.70 14.16 -14.59
C GLN A 65 -12.82 13.57 -13.18
N ASP A 66 -13.97 12.96 -12.91
CA ASP A 66 -14.18 12.13 -11.72
C ASP A 66 -13.84 12.85 -10.40
N ASN A 67 -14.40 14.05 -10.18
CA ASN A 67 -14.25 14.83 -8.95
C ASN A 67 -12.78 15.10 -8.53
N THR A 68 -11.88 15.18 -9.50
CA THR A 68 -10.45 15.41 -9.27
C THR A 68 -10.03 16.82 -9.71
N ALA A 69 -9.00 17.37 -9.08
CA ALA A 69 -8.28 18.56 -9.53
C ALA A 69 -6.78 18.36 -9.36
N ARG A 70 -5.96 19.09 -10.12
CA ARG A 70 -4.50 19.10 -10.01
C ARG A 70 -4.01 20.53 -9.87
N VAL A 71 -3.16 20.79 -8.88
CA VAL A 71 -2.52 22.08 -8.63
C VAL A 71 -1.02 21.88 -8.76
N ARG A 72 -0.39 22.61 -9.69
CA ARG A 72 1.06 22.62 -9.87
C ARG A 72 1.60 24.01 -9.63
N ILE A 73 2.69 24.10 -8.87
CA ILE A 73 3.45 25.34 -8.69
C ILE A 73 4.93 25.09 -8.94
N ASN A 74 5.53 25.94 -9.77
CA ASN A 74 6.95 25.88 -10.10
C ASN A 74 7.54 27.29 -10.16
N GLU A 75 8.86 27.39 -10.07
CA GLU A 75 9.59 28.64 -10.27
C GLU A 75 9.51 29.06 -11.74
N LYS A 76 9.15 30.32 -12.02
CA LYS A 76 8.90 30.79 -13.39
C LYS A 76 10.17 30.87 -14.23
N ALA A 77 11.28 31.26 -13.61
CA ALA A 77 12.57 31.43 -14.27
C ALA A 77 13.71 31.00 -13.32
N PRO A 78 13.82 29.70 -13.01
CA PRO A 78 14.82 29.23 -12.08
C PRO A 78 16.22 29.26 -12.73
N ILE A 79 17.27 29.40 -11.92
CA ILE A 79 18.66 29.36 -12.40
C ILE A 79 19.04 28.01 -13.05
N LYS A 80 18.29 26.95 -12.72
CA LYS A 80 18.30 25.65 -13.38
C LYS A 80 16.93 24.96 -13.22
N PRO A 81 16.55 23.99 -14.07
CA PRO A 81 15.28 23.29 -13.91
C PRO A 81 15.13 22.61 -12.54
N ARG A 82 13.92 22.63 -12.00
CA ARG A 82 13.52 21.79 -10.86
C ARG A 82 13.11 20.40 -11.35
N TYR A 83 13.29 19.39 -10.52
CA TYR A 83 12.92 18.02 -10.88
C TYR A 83 11.42 17.89 -11.07
N ASP A 84 11.02 17.47 -12.26
CA ASP A 84 9.63 17.28 -12.68
C ASP A 84 9.42 15.96 -13.43
N ASP A 85 10.49 15.14 -13.54
CA ASP A 85 10.47 13.87 -14.26
C ASP A 85 9.74 12.77 -13.47
N HIS A 86 9.28 13.02 -12.24
CA HIS A 86 8.50 12.04 -11.46
C HIS A 86 7.16 11.68 -12.11
N VAL A 87 6.59 12.58 -12.91
CA VAL A 87 5.30 12.39 -13.58
C VAL A 87 5.33 11.13 -14.45
N ARG A 88 6.41 10.93 -15.22
CA ARG A 88 6.54 9.81 -16.18
C ARG A 88 6.62 8.42 -15.54
N HIS A 89 6.91 8.38 -14.24
CA HIS A 89 7.10 7.14 -13.48
C HIS A 89 5.90 6.83 -12.57
N THR A 90 5.22 7.89 -12.12
CA THR A 90 4.16 7.79 -11.12
C THR A 90 2.78 7.70 -11.77
N LEU A 91 2.53 8.51 -12.80
CA LEU A 91 1.27 8.49 -13.55
C LEU A 91 1.33 7.42 -14.65
N GLN A 92 0.28 6.62 -14.76
CA GLN A 92 0.12 5.61 -15.82
C GLN A 92 -0.66 6.18 -17.02
N THR A 93 -1.55 7.14 -16.76
CA THR A 93 -2.36 7.80 -17.78
C THR A 93 -2.29 9.31 -17.59
N ASP A 94 -2.36 10.04 -18.70
CA ASP A 94 -2.47 11.49 -18.64
C ASP A 94 -3.81 11.90 -18.01
N PRO A 95 -3.82 12.88 -17.09
CA PRO A 95 -5.06 13.40 -16.52
C PRO A 95 -6.03 13.88 -17.60
N GLN A 96 -7.29 13.48 -17.51
CA GLN A 96 -8.32 13.83 -18.48
C GLN A 96 -9.14 15.04 -18.02
N PRO A 97 -9.58 15.91 -18.96
CA PRO A 97 -10.42 17.06 -18.66
C PRO A 97 -11.79 16.64 -18.08
N PRO A 98 -12.53 17.54 -17.43
CA PRO A 98 -13.82 17.21 -16.84
C PRO A 98 -14.85 16.90 -17.93
N THR A 99 -15.73 15.92 -17.67
CA THR A 99 -16.84 15.58 -18.56
C THR A 99 -17.98 16.59 -18.51
N ASP A 100 -18.11 17.29 -17.38
CA ASP A 100 -19.19 18.22 -17.11
C ASP A 100 -18.78 19.65 -17.47
N PRO A 101 -19.72 20.51 -17.91
CA PRO A 101 -19.45 21.91 -18.20
C PRO A 101 -18.77 22.61 -17.03
N THR A 102 -17.63 23.26 -17.31
CA THR A 102 -16.85 23.98 -16.31
C THR A 102 -16.68 25.43 -16.75
N THR A 103 -16.95 26.36 -15.85
CA THR A 103 -16.81 27.80 -16.09
C THR A 103 -15.85 28.40 -15.08
N ALA A 104 -14.99 29.30 -15.52
CA ALA A 104 -14.10 30.07 -14.66
C ALA A 104 -14.30 31.57 -14.89
N GLU A 105 -14.38 32.34 -13.82
CA GLU A 105 -14.42 33.80 -13.88
C GLU A 105 -13.50 34.43 -12.83
N TYR A 106 -12.98 35.63 -13.11
CA TYR A 106 -12.21 36.42 -12.15
C TYR A 106 -12.97 37.70 -11.80
N LYS A 107 -13.25 37.87 -10.51
CA LYS A 107 -14.00 39.02 -10.00
C LYS A 107 -13.55 39.34 -8.58
N ASP A 108 -13.40 40.63 -8.28
CA ASP A 108 -13.12 41.15 -6.93
C ASP A 108 -11.93 40.44 -6.22
N GLY A 109 -10.88 40.11 -6.98
CA GLY A 109 -9.69 39.45 -6.43
C GLY A 109 -9.78 37.93 -6.27
N VAL A 110 -10.85 37.30 -6.78
CA VAL A 110 -11.09 35.86 -6.65
C VAL A 110 -11.35 35.24 -8.03
N VAL A 111 -10.63 34.16 -8.35
CA VAL A 111 -11.03 33.27 -9.45
C VAL A 111 -12.05 32.27 -8.90
N THR A 112 -13.20 32.17 -9.53
CA THR A 112 -14.23 31.19 -9.19
C THR A 112 -14.38 30.21 -10.34
N ILE A 113 -14.13 28.93 -10.06
CA ILE A 113 -14.36 27.83 -11.00
C ILE A 113 -15.57 27.05 -10.52
N VAL A 114 -16.56 26.88 -11.38
CA VAL A 114 -17.79 26.13 -11.08
C VAL A 114 -17.93 24.98 -12.07
N ASN A 115 -18.19 23.80 -11.53
CA ASN A 115 -18.58 22.58 -12.21
C ASN A 115 -19.79 21.98 -11.46
N SER A 116 -20.58 21.08 -12.07
CA SER A 116 -21.83 20.49 -11.55
C SER A 116 -22.04 20.59 -10.02
N HIS A 117 -21.18 19.94 -9.22
CA HIS A 117 -21.27 19.91 -7.75
C HIS A 117 -20.07 20.54 -7.04
N ARG A 118 -19.14 21.17 -7.79
CA ARG A 118 -17.84 21.62 -7.29
C ARG A 118 -17.67 23.10 -7.52
N THR A 119 -17.19 23.79 -6.48
CA THR A 119 -16.78 25.18 -6.59
C THR A 119 -15.35 25.30 -6.08
N ILE A 120 -14.48 25.94 -6.86
CA ILE A 120 -13.11 26.24 -6.46
C ILE A 120 -12.94 27.75 -6.42
N PHE A 121 -12.48 28.28 -5.29
CA PHE A 121 -12.11 29.68 -5.14
C PHE A 121 -10.59 29.82 -5.07
N ILE A 122 -10.01 30.66 -5.92
CA ILE A 122 -8.59 31.07 -5.85
C ILE A 122 -8.56 32.54 -5.45
N TYR A 123 -8.26 32.80 -4.18
CA TYR A 123 -8.08 34.15 -3.64
C TYR A 123 -6.70 34.66 -4.04
N SER A 124 -6.62 35.91 -4.51
CA SER A 124 -5.39 36.45 -5.08
C SER A 124 -4.41 36.99 -4.06
N GLU A 125 -4.87 37.57 -2.93
CA GLU A 125 -4.01 38.24 -1.96
C GLU A 125 -4.60 38.15 -0.53
N PRO A 126 -4.01 37.31 0.36
CA PRO A 126 -2.98 36.32 0.07
C PRO A 126 -3.51 35.20 -0.85
N LEU A 127 -2.60 34.51 -1.54
CA LEU A 127 -2.91 33.33 -2.35
C LEU A 127 -3.54 32.25 -1.47
N ARG A 128 -4.77 31.83 -1.77
CA ARG A 128 -5.45 30.73 -1.07
C ARG A 128 -6.37 30.01 -2.04
N ILE A 129 -6.45 28.68 -1.96
CA ILE A 129 -7.29 27.88 -2.86
C ILE A 129 -8.27 27.04 -2.04
N GLU A 130 -9.57 27.27 -2.21
CA GLU A 130 -10.62 26.58 -1.46
C GLU A 130 -11.45 25.70 -2.39
N PHE A 131 -11.69 24.45 -1.98
CA PHE A 131 -12.45 23.44 -2.71
C PHE A 131 -13.73 23.11 -1.95
N LEU A 132 -14.86 23.32 -2.63
CA LEU A 132 -16.19 23.06 -2.09
C LEU A 132 -16.87 21.93 -2.87
N VAL A 133 -17.63 21.12 -2.15
CA VAL A 133 -18.56 20.13 -2.71
C VAL A 133 -19.95 20.49 -2.19
N ASN A 134 -20.93 20.65 -3.09
CA ASN A 134 -22.30 21.04 -2.73
C ASN A 134 -22.36 22.31 -1.84
N ASN A 135 -21.51 23.30 -2.12
CA ASN A 135 -21.35 24.56 -1.37
C ASN A 135 -20.84 24.41 0.08
N GLU A 136 -20.33 23.24 0.46
CA GLU A 136 -19.62 23.06 1.72
C GLU A 136 -18.11 23.02 1.47
N SER A 137 -17.35 23.78 2.26
CA SER A 137 -15.88 23.72 2.22
C SER A 137 -15.42 22.33 2.66
N VAL A 138 -14.64 21.69 1.79
CA VAL A 138 -14.07 20.35 2.04
C VAL A 138 -12.60 20.50 2.38
N LEU A 139 -11.88 21.30 1.59
CA LEU A 139 -10.44 21.44 1.70
C LEU A 139 -9.99 22.86 1.31
N THR A 140 -8.99 23.39 2.01
CA THR A 140 -8.33 24.65 1.66
C THR A 140 -6.82 24.49 1.65
N LEU A 141 -6.18 25.00 0.60
CA LEU A 141 -4.74 25.13 0.45
C LEU A 141 -4.30 26.53 0.89
N ASN A 142 -3.22 26.60 1.64
CA ASN A 142 -2.63 27.85 2.14
C ASN A 142 -3.58 28.69 3.01
N GLU A 143 -4.44 28.05 3.80
CA GLU A 143 -5.33 28.76 4.72
C GLU A 143 -4.54 29.46 5.85
N ARG A 144 -3.50 28.79 6.34
CA ARG A 144 -2.65 29.25 7.44
C ARG A 144 -1.45 30.07 6.97
N GLY A 145 -1.27 30.20 5.67
CA GLY A 145 -0.17 30.96 5.07
C GLY A 145 1.16 30.22 5.07
N PHE A 146 1.18 28.90 5.24
CA PHE A 146 2.41 28.12 5.35
C PHE A 146 2.99 27.74 3.99
N PHE A 147 2.35 28.14 2.88
CA PHE A 147 2.97 28.01 1.56
C PHE A 147 4.34 28.67 1.57
N ASN A 148 5.37 27.87 1.30
CA ASN A 148 6.75 28.29 1.23
C ASN A 148 7.43 27.57 0.07
N PHE A 149 8.11 28.34 -0.79
CA PHE A 149 8.81 27.83 -1.94
C PHE A 149 10.21 28.44 -1.96
N GLU A 150 11.21 27.68 -1.52
CA GLU A 150 12.59 28.16 -1.44
C GLU A 150 13.17 28.25 -2.85
N HIS A 151 13.12 29.42 -3.48
CA HIS A 151 13.67 29.68 -4.82
C HIS A 151 15.16 29.31 -4.91
N LEU A 152 15.56 28.82 -6.08
CA LEU A 152 16.95 28.41 -6.31
C LEU A 152 17.87 29.62 -6.31
N ARG A 153 18.98 29.53 -5.58
CA ARG A 153 19.97 30.60 -5.44
C ARG A 153 21.37 30.03 -5.23
N THR A 154 22.37 30.87 -5.41
CA THR A 154 23.80 30.54 -5.16
C THR A 154 24.30 31.20 -3.88
N LYS A 155 25.37 30.66 -3.29
CA LYS A 155 25.96 31.17 -2.06
C LYS A 155 26.45 32.61 -2.21
N GLU A 156 26.89 32.97 -3.42
CA GLU A 156 27.33 34.30 -3.81
C GLU A 156 26.17 35.30 -3.92
N THR A 157 24.99 34.83 -4.35
CA THR A 157 23.79 35.67 -4.51
C THR A 157 22.95 35.79 -3.25
N HIS A 158 23.16 34.89 -2.27
CA HIS A 158 22.37 34.84 -1.04
C HIS A 158 22.74 35.98 -0.10
N LYS A 159 21.72 36.64 0.44
CA LYS A 159 21.87 37.69 1.45
C LYS A 159 21.33 37.15 2.77
N PRO A 160 22.18 36.92 3.79
CA PRO A 160 21.72 36.40 5.07
C PRO A 160 20.68 37.31 5.72
N LYS A 161 19.60 36.71 6.22
CA LYS A 161 18.62 37.38 7.07
C LYS A 161 19.26 37.66 8.44
N MET A 162 19.25 38.92 8.86
CA MET A 162 19.79 39.35 10.15
C MET A 162 18.65 39.66 11.14
N VAL A 163 18.81 39.27 12.40
CA VAL A 163 17.87 39.52 13.49
C VAL A 163 18.58 40.12 14.71
N GLU A 164 17.86 40.93 15.47
CA GLU A 164 18.35 41.51 16.72
C GLU A 164 18.29 40.47 17.85
N GLN A 165 19.45 40.08 18.39
CA GLN A 165 19.55 39.23 19.57
C GLN A 165 20.00 40.06 20.78
N LYS A 166 19.20 40.01 21.85
CA LYS A 166 19.51 40.68 23.11
C LYS A 166 20.36 39.76 23.98
N LYS A 167 21.58 40.20 24.31
CA LYS A 167 22.51 39.49 25.20
C LYS A 167 22.10 39.61 26.67
N GLU A 168 22.63 38.73 27.51
CA GLU A 168 22.40 38.72 28.96
C GLU A 168 22.79 40.04 29.66
N ASP A 169 23.73 40.80 29.08
CA ASP A 169 24.15 42.12 29.55
C ASP A 169 23.24 43.29 29.09
N GLY A 170 22.17 42.98 28.35
CA GLY A 170 21.21 43.95 27.83
C GLY A 170 21.58 44.61 26.51
N THR A 171 22.75 44.32 25.92
CA THR A 171 23.15 44.80 24.60
C THR A 171 22.41 44.05 23.48
N VAL A 172 22.18 44.73 22.35
CA VAL A 172 21.53 44.16 21.16
C VAL A 172 22.57 44.02 20.06
N GLU A 173 22.71 42.82 19.50
CA GLU A 173 23.59 42.53 18.37
C GLU A 173 22.76 42.01 17.19
N LEU A 174 23.16 42.35 15.97
CA LEU A 174 22.61 41.75 14.76
C LEU A 174 23.33 40.43 14.50
N VAL A 175 22.59 39.33 14.60
CA VAL A 175 23.07 37.98 14.30
C VAL A 175 22.28 37.40 13.14
N GLU A 176 22.83 36.41 12.43
CA GLU A 176 22.08 35.68 11.43
C GLU A 176 20.87 34.98 12.06
N ASP A 177 19.73 35.02 11.36
CA ASP A 177 18.52 34.33 11.77
C ASP A 177 18.80 32.82 11.84
N LYS A 178 18.17 32.11 12.79
CA LYS A 178 18.36 30.65 12.92
C LYS A 178 17.96 29.88 11.65
N SER A 179 17.11 30.46 10.80
CA SER A 179 16.77 29.91 9.48
C SER A 179 17.94 29.92 8.47
N GLU A 180 19.01 30.67 8.74
CA GLU A 180 20.24 30.70 7.93
C GLU A 180 21.16 29.49 8.19
N GLN A 181 20.88 28.72 9.25
CA GLN A 181 21.64 27.53 9.60
C GLN A 181 21.41 26.39 8.58
N ASP A 182 22.50 25.75 8.15
CA ASP A 182 22.52 24.59 7.23
C ASP A 182 21.80 24.86 5.89
N LEU A 183 21.86 26.09 5.37
CA LEU A 183 21.35 26.42 4.03
C LEU A 183 22.20 25.83 2.90
N TRP A 184 23.46 25.49 3.16
CA TRP A 184 24.40 24.96 2.17
C TRP A 184 24.92 23.62 2.68
N GLU A 185 26.17 23.54 3.11
CA GLU A 185 26.71 22.31 3.64
C GLU A 185 25.97 21.89 4.92
N GLU A 186 25.41 20.68 4.96
CA GLU A 186 24.68 20.12 6.11
C GLU A 186 25.40 18.86 6.60
N ARG A 187 25.68 18.79 7.91
CA ARG A 187 26.39 17.66 8.49
C ARG A 187 25.45 16.77 9.30
N PHE A 188 25.43 15.48 8.98
CA PHE A 188 24.80 14.45 9.79
C PHE A 188 25.82 13.37 10.14
N LYS A 189 26.14 13.24 11.44
CA LYS A 189 27.23 12.41 11.95
C LYS A 189 28.57 12.69 11.25
N THR A 190 29.08 11.73 10.50
CA THR A 190 30.34 11.81 9.76
C THR A 190 30.17 12.24 8.32
N TRP A 191 28.94 12.26 7.80
CA TRP A 191 28.64 12.70 6.44
C TRP A 191 28.35 14.20 6.41
N THR A 192 28.86 14.85 5.37
CA THR A 192 28.58 16.25 5.06
C THR A 192 28.00 16.29 3.66
N ASP A 193 26.72 16.61 3.58
CA ASP A 193 26.03 16.93 2.33
C ASP A 193 26.59 18.27 1.81
N PRO A 194 27.22 18.32 0.62
CA PRO A 194 27.71 19.57 0.06
C PRO A 194 26.58 20.50 -0.42
N LYS A 195 25.39 19.94 -0.69
CA LYS A 195 24.16 20.64 -1.10
C LYS A 195 24.39 21.74 -2.14
N PRO A 196 24.84 21.38 -3.36
CA PRO A 196 25.29 22.34 -4.38
C PRO A 196 24.20 23.32 -4.83
N ASN A 197 22.92 22.99 -4.63
CA ASN A 197 21.78 23.84 -4.99
C ASN A 197 21.32 24.75 -3.85
N GLY A 198 21.93 24.63 -2.67
CA GLY A 198 21.48 25.31 -1.49
C GLY A 198 20.06 24.87 -1.07
N PRO A 199 19.25 25.79 -0.54
CA PRO A 199 17.88 25.49 -0.10
C PRO A 199 16.90 25.49 -1.28
N GLU A 200 16.12 24.42 -1.43
CA GLU A 200 15.17 24.27 -2.54
C GLU A 200 13.82 23.63 -2.15
N SER A 201 13.50 23.62 -0.85
CA SER A 201 12.30 22.96 -0.34
C SER A 201 10.99 23.64 -0.71
N ILE A 202 9.94 22.84 -0.67
CA ILE A 202 8.57 23.22 -0.99
C ILE A 202 7.68 22.78 0.16
N ALA A 203 6.88 23.70 0.68
CA ALA A 203 5.92 23.40 1.72
C ALA A 203 4.56 24.05 1.47
N LEU A 204 3.50 23.39 1.93
CA LEU A 204 2.12 23.87 1.83
C LEU A 204 1.29 23.32 2.97
N ASP A 205 0.45 24.16 3.58
CA ASP A 205 -0.62 23.69 4.45
C ASP A 205 -1.90 23.33 3.70
N VAL A 206 -2.53 22.25 4.16
CA VAL A 206 -3.84 21.78 3.72
C VAL A 206 -4.75 21.63 4.93
N THR A 207 -5.87 22.34 4.94
CA THR A 207 -6.93 22.20 5.95
C THR A 207 -8.06 21.35 5.39
N PHE A 208 -8.42 20.28 6.08
CA PHE A 208 -9.61 19.45 5.83
C PHE A 208 -10.75 19.88 6.77
N HIS A 209 -11.82 20.45 6.20
CA HIS A 209 -12.93 21.05 6.95
C HIS A 209 -14.01 20.03 7.35
N GLY A 210 -14.29 19.94 8.65
CA GLY A 210 -15.24 19.01 9.24
C GLY A 210 -14.70 17.60 9.47
N PHE A 211 -13.41 17.36 9.24
CA PHE A 211 -12.78 16.04 9.37
C PHE A 211 -11.96 15.93 10.67
N SER A 212 -12.20 14.89 11.48
CA SER A 212 -11.36 14.53 12.64
C SER A 212 -10.35 13.41 12.37
N HIS A 213 -10.53 12.68 11.27
CA HIS A 213 -9.70 11.54 10.92
C HIS A 213 -9.08 11.71 9.56
N VAL A 214 -7.77 11.48 9.51
CA VAL A 214 -6.98 11.37 8.30
C VAL A 214 -6.17 10.07 8.36
N TYR A 215 -5.93 9.49 7.19
CA TYR A 215 -5.35 8.16 6.99
C TYR A 215 -4.39 8.19 5.80
N GLY A 216 -3.61 7.13 5.63
CA GLY A 216 -2.69 6.96 4.50
C GLY A 216 -1.27 7.33 4.89
N ILE A 217 -0.55 7.98 3.98
CA ILE A 217 0.88 8.28 4.05
C ILE A 217 1.76 7.11 4.53
N PRO A 218 1.57 5.86 4.05
CA PRO A 218 2.44 4.77 4.46
C PRO A 218 3.90 4.99 3.97
N GLU A 219 4.92 4.42 4.59
CA GLU A 219 4.82 3.36 5.62
C GLU A 219 5.33 3.79 7.01
N HIS A 220 4.50 3.55 8.02
CA HIS A 220 4.80 3.80 9.44
C HIS A 220 4.22 2.67 10.30
N ALA A 221 4.95 2.26 11.33
CA ALA A 221 4.41 1.43 12.40
C ALA A 221 3.63 2.32 13.39
N SER A 222 2.46 2.78 12.95
CA SER A 222 1.60 3.73 13.67
C SER A 222 0.14 3.28 13.60
N SER A 223 -0.75 4.05 14.24
CA SER A 223 -2.19 3.80 14.19
C SER A 223 -2.77 4.12 12.81
N LEU A 224 -3.85 3.45 12.45
CA LEU A 224 -4.59 3.63 11.19
C LEU A 224 -5.05 5.08 11.02
N SER A 225 -5.75 5.61 12.03
CA SER A 225 -6.09 7.04 12.09
C SER A 225 -4.86 7.79 12.59
N LEU A 226 -4.27 8.61 11.73
CA LEU A 226 -2.99 9.28 12.01
C LEU A 226 -3.11 10.20 13.22
N LYS A 227 -2.11 10.12 14.10
CA LYS A 227 -1.94 10.98 15.28
C LYS A 227 -1.52 12.40 14.92
N GLU A 228 -1.72 13.33 15.85
CA GLU A 228 -1.16 14.68 15.78
C GLU A 228 0.37 14.66 15.97
N THR A 229 1.08 15.70 15.53
CA THR A 229 2.55 15.69 15.45
C THR A 229 3.23 16.91 16.07
N ARG A 230 2.47 17.73 16.80
CA ARG A 230 2.95 18.97 17.45
C ARG A 230 2.84 18.89 18.97
N GLY A 231 2.99 17.69 19.52
CA GLY A 231 2.93 17.42 20.95
C GLY A 231 1.52 17.42 21.53
N GLY A 232 1.37 16.81 22.70
CA GLY A 232 0.07 16.61 23.36
C GLY A 232 -0.15 15.18 23.83
N GLU A 233 -1.30 14.93 24.45
CA GLU A 233 -1.68 13.58 24.89
C GLU A 233 -2.00 12.69 23.68
N ASN A 234 -1.36 11.51 23.59
CA ASN A 234 -1.47 10.58 22.46
C ASN A 234 -1.10 11.20 21.09
N ALA A 235 -0.15 12.13 21.09
CA ALA A 235 0.41 12.75 19.89
C ALA A 235 1.92 12.50 19.80
N TYR A 236 2.47 12.67 18.60
CA TYR A 236 3.91 12.71 18.38
C TYR A 236 4.43 14.15 18.50
N GLU A 237 5.73 14.27 18.76
CA GLU A 237 6.48 15.54 18.73
C GLU A 237 7.13 15.81 17.35
N GLU A 238 7.34 14.73 16.59
CA GLU A 238 7.94 14.74 15.26
C GLU A 238 6.86 14.57 14.17
N PRO A 239 7.02 15.18 12.98
CA PRO A 239 6.12 14.95 11.86
C PRO A 239 6.28 13.51 11.36
N TYR A 240 5.26 13.00 10.67
CA TYR A 240 5.43 11.80 9.86
C TYR A 240 6.49 12.06 8.80
N ARG A 241 7.39 11.10 8.60
CA ARG A 241 8.46 11.20 7.60
C ARG A 241 8.26 10.17 6.50
N LEU A 242 8.42 10.60 5.25
CA LEU A 242 8.44 9.78 4.04
C LEU A 242 9.83 9.87 3.41
N TYR A 243 10.66 8.89 3.74
CA TYR A 243 12.02 8.72 3.24
C TYR A 243 12.38 7.24 3.35
N ASN A 244 12.41 6.54 2.22
CA ASN A 244 12.63 5.10 2.18
C ASN A 244 13.98 4.75 2.85
N THR A 245 13.93 4.04 3.97
CA THR A 245 15.13 3.74 4.77
C THR A 245 15.09 2.33 5.33
N ASP A 246 16.26 1.72 5.42
CA ASP A 246 16.44 0.41 6.05
C ASP A 246 16.51 0.58 7.58
N VAL A 247 15.35 0.44 8.24
CA VAL A 247 15.24 0.66 9.68
C VAL A 247 15.34 -0.66 10.45
N PHE A 248 16.57 -0.98 10.87
CA PHE A 248 16.83 -2.17 11.69
C PHE A 248 16.06 -2.16 13.02
N GLU A 249 15.32 -3.24 13.29
CA GLU A 249 14.46 -3.42 14.47
C GLU A 249 13.55 -2.19 14.71
N TYR A 250 12.80 -1.76 13.70
CA TYR A 250 12.04 -0.51 13.73
C TYR A 250 11.15 -0.35 14.99
N ALA A 251 10.95 0.89 15.41
CA ALA A 251 10.10 1.21 16.56
C ALA A 251 8.62 1.14 16.20
N LEU A 252 7.81 0.66 17.15
CA LEU A 252 6.35 0.69 17.07
C LEU A 252 5.82 2.00 17.66
N ASP A 253 4.61 2.39 17.26
CA ASP A 253 3.99 3.67 17.58
C ASP A 253 4.88 4.87 17.25
N SER A 254 5.40 4.95 16.03
CA SER A 254 6.39 5.96 15.63
C SER A 254 6.05 6.65 14.30
N PRO A 255 6.29 7.98 14.17
CA PRO A 255 6.18 8.70 12.89
C PRO A 255 7.43 8.56 12.00
N THR A 256 8.44 7.81 12.46
CA THR A 256 9.69 7.58 11.71
C THR A 256 9.37 6.85 10.41
N SER A 257 9.97 7.30 9.30
CA SER A 257 9.90 6.59 8.02
C SER A 257 10.35 5.13 8.14
N LEU A 258 9.73 4.26 7.36
CA LEU A 258 10.18 2.88 7.16
C LEU A 258 10.71 2.71 5.72
N TYR A 259 10.31 1.63 5.05
CA TYR A 259 10.91 1.21 3.79
C TYR A 259 10.25 1.85 2.56
N GLY A 260 8.97 2.22 2.65
CA GLY A 260 8.19 2.78 1.56
C GLY A 260 7.56 4.14 1.86
N ALA A 261 7.19 4.84 0.78
CA ALA A 261 6.61 6.17 0.85
C ALA A 261 5.50 6.37 -0.19
N VAL A 262 4.23 6.42 0.23
CA VAL A 262 3.13 6.84 -0.63
C VAL A 262 2.50 8.12 -0.08
N PRO A 263 2.76 9.30 -0.69
CA PRO A 263 2.26 10.58 -0.20
C PRO A 263 0.77 10.84 -0.55
N LEU A 264 -0.09 9.84 -0.32
CA LEU A 264 -1.55 9.92 -0.43
C LEU A 264 -2.15 10.00 0.97
N MET A 265 -2.95 11.04 1.23
CA MET A 265 -3.71 11.18 2.47
C MET A 265 -5.19 11.23 2.18
N ILE A 266 -6.00 10.52 2.96
CA ILE A 266 -7.45 10.50 2.88
C ILE A 266 -8.02 11.06 4.18
N ALA A 267 -8.96 12.00 4.09
CA ALA A 267 -9.77 12.48 5.20
C ALA A 267 -11.17 11.87 5.11
N HIS A 268 -11.69 11.38 6.22
CA HIS A 268 -13.04 10.78 6.28
C HIS A 268 -13.90 11.41 7.36
N LYS A 269 -15.14 11.73 6.99
CA LYS A 269 -16.23 12.08 7.90
C LYS A 269 -17.51 11.41 7.39
N LYS A 270 -18.55 11.43 8.20
CA LYS A 270 -19.86 10.90 7.82
C LYS A 270 -20.29 11.43 6.45
N LYS A 271 -20.67 10.53 5.54
CA LYS A 271 -21.10 10.78 4.15
C LYS A 271 -20.07 11.38 3.17
N LEU A 272 -18.86 11.73 3.61
CA LEU A 272 -17.87 12.37 2.74
C LEU A 272 -16.45 11.95 3.07
N SER A 273 -15.73 11.56 2.02
CA SER A 273 -14.29 11.37 2.02
C SER A 273 -13.67 12.28 0.98
N ALA A 274 -12.50 12.81 1.29
CA ALA A 274 -11.67 13.56 0.38
C ALA A 274 -10.22 13.10 0.53
N GLY A 275 -9.37 13.40 -0.44
CA GLY A 275 -7.96 13.06 -0.35
C GLY A 275 -7.07 14.02 -1.10
N ILE A 276 -5.79 13.98 -0.77
CA ILE A 276 -4.74 14.64 -1.53
C ILE A 276 -3.63 13.65 -1.84
N PHE A 277 -3.07 13.77 -3.04
CA PHE A 277 -1.85 13.07 -3.42
C PHE A 277 -0.77 14.11 -3.72
N TRP A 278 0.17 14.23 -2.79
CA TRP A 278 1.33 15.11 -2.87
C TRP A 278 2.43 14.42 -3.67
N MET A 279 2.40 14.57 -5.00
CA MET A 279 3.22 13.79 -5.91
C MET A 279 4.66 14.34 -5.97
N ASN A 280 5.43 14.10 -4.91
CA ASN A 280 6.82 14.48 -4.78
C ASN A 280 7.66 13.31 -4.21
N PRO A 281 8.70 12.84 -4.91
CA PRO A 281 9.50 11.69 -4.46
C PRO A 281 10.73 12.06 -3.62
N SER A 282 10.96 13.33 -3.33
CA SER A 282 12.00 13.74 -2.37
C SER A 282 11.58 13.45 -0.93
N GLU A 283 12.53 13.57 0.01
CA GLU A 283 12.25 13.46 1.44
C GLU A 283 11.09 14.40 1.83
N THR A 284 10.04 13.84 2.44
CA THR A 284 8.83 14.59 2.77
C THR A 284 8.45 14.44 4.24
N TRP A 285 8.10 15.55 4.90
CA TRP A 285 7.63 15.59 6.28
C TRP A 285 6.19 16.11 6.34
N ILE A 286 5.36 15.52 7.19
CA ILE A 286 3.94 15.86 7.31
C ILE A 286 3.58 16.12 8.77
N ASP A 287 3.28 17.37 9.06
CA ASP A 287 2.71 17.78 10.34
C ASP A 287 1.18 17.66 10.33
N ILE A 288 0.57 17.25 11.45
CA ILE A 288 -0.88 17.09 11.64
C ILE A 288 -1.30 17.72 12.97
N ILE A 289 -2.34 18.58 12.92
CA ILE A 289 -3.02 19.17 14.08
C ILE A 289 -4.53 19.00 13.87
N LYS A 290 -5.27 18.65 14.92
CA LYS A 290 -6.72 18.46 14.88
C LYS A 290 -7.40 19.46 15.81
N THR A 291 -8.26 20.32 15.26
CA THR A 291 -9.09 21.23 16.06
C THR A 291 -10.40 20.54 16.44
N LYS A 292 -10.64 20.38 17.73
CA LYS A 292 -11.89 19.83 18.28
C LYS A 292 -12.96 20.91 18.35
N GLN A 293 -14.22 20.51 18.19
CA GLN A 293 -15.36 21.36 18.53
C GLN A 293 -15.54 21.33 20.05
N ASP A 294 -15.48 22.49 20.71
CA ASP A 294 -15.67 22.56 22.16
C ASP A 294 -17.17 22.54 22.49
N GLY A 295 -17.62 21.55 23.27
CA GLY A 295 -19.05 21.27 23.51
C GLY A 295 -19.79 22.30 24.38
N ASN A 296 -19.08 23.32 24.89
CA ASN A 296 -19.57 24.26 25.91
C ASN A 296 -19.75 25.71 25.40
N GLU A 297 -19.71 25.94 24.09
CA GLU A 297 -19.78 27.30 23.54
C GLU A 297 -21.21 27.79 23.27
N ASN A 298 -21.49 29.02 23.70
CA ASN A 298 -22.76 29.71 23.48
C ASN A 298 -22.99 30.00 21.98
N LEU A 299 -24.26 30.20 21.58
CA LEU A 299 -24.67 30.38 20.17
C LEU A 299 -23.87 31.45 19.38
N ALA A 300 -23.38 32.50 20.05
CA ALA A 300 -22.57 33.55 19.42
C ALA A 300 -21.10 33.14 19.18
N GLN A 301 -20.56 32.21 19.99
CA GLN A 301 -19.25 31.60 19.77
C GLN A 301 -19.31 30.51 18.70
N LYS A 302 -20.40 29.73 18.63
CA LYS A 302 -20.61 28.76 17.53
C LYS A 302 -20.52 29.33 16.12
N VAL A 303 -20.71 30.64 15.95
CA VAL A 303 -20.63 31.35 14.66
C VAL A 303 -19.21 31.91 14.39
N LEU A 304 -18.36 32.01 15.42
CA LEU A 304 -17.04 32.67 15.36
C LEU A 304 -15.85 31.78 15.77
N THR A 305 -16.06 30.61 16.40
CA THR A 305 -15.00 29.76 16.93
C THR A 305 -15.12 28.29 16.48
N SER A 306 -14.07 27.84 15.76
CA SER A 306 -13.64 26.44 15.57
C SER A 306 -14.68 25.43 15.06
N THR A 307 -14.95 25.44 13.75
CA THR A 307 -15.43 24.23 13.06
C THR A 307 -14.37 23.14 13.16
N GLN A 308 -14.77 21.91 13.49
CA GLN A 308 -13.89 20.73 13.51
C GLN A 308 -13.07 20.67 12.22
N ALA A 309 -11.76 20.50 12.31
CA ALA A 309 -10.90 20.43 11.14
C ALA A 309 -9.61 19.67 11.45
N THR A 310 -9.02 19.07 10.41
CA THR A 310 -7.68 18.52 10.46
C THR A 310 -6.77 19.37 9.58
N LYS A 311 -5.71 19.91 10.16
CA LYS A 311 -4.76 20.82 9.53
C LYS A 311 -3.45 20.09 9.32
N THR A 312 -3.01 19.99 8.08
CA THR A 312 -1.78 19.28 7.70
C THR A 312 -0.78 20.20 7.04
N HIS A 313 0.52 19.97 7.24
CA HIS A 313 1.58 20.79 6.67
C HIS A 313 2.64 19.88 6.05
N TRP A 314 2.73 19.93 4.72
CA TRP A 314 3.57 19.07 3.90
C TRP A 314 4.83 19.80 3.54
N ILE A 315 5.99 19.15 3.68
CA ILE A 315 7.30 19.75 3.50
C ILE A 315 8.17 18.77 2.72
N SER A 316 8.49 19.05 1.47
CA SER A 316 9.40 18.25 0.63
C SER A 316 10.72 18.97 0.40
N GLU A 317 11.81 18.22 0.33
CA GLU A 317 13.16 18.78 0.19
C GLU A 317 13.40 19.50 -1.13
N ALA A 318 12.85 18.98 -2.25
CA ALA A 318 13.17 19.45 -3.59
C ALA A 318 12.06 19.13 -4.60
N GLY A 319 12.29 19.50 -5.87
CA GLY A 319 11.36 19.23 -6.98
C GLY A 319 10.39 20.37 -7.23
N VAL A 320 9.17 20.04 -7.65
CA VAL A 320 8.05 20.97 -7.87
C VAL A 320 6.89 20.67 -6.91
N LEU A 321 5.98 21.62 -6.75
CA LEU A 321 4.71 21.36 -6.09
C LEU A 321 3.78 20.74 -7.13
N ASP A 322 3.35 19.50 -6.91
CA ASP A 322 2.43 18.79 -7.79
C ASP A 322 1.41 18.02 -6.93
N LEU A 323 0.21 18.56 -6.83
CA LEU A 323 -0.80 18.12 -5.88
C LEU A 323 -2.07 17.72 -6.63
N PHE A 324 -2.52 16.48 -6.44
CA PHE A 324 -3.86 16.07 -6.82
C PHE A 324 -4.81 16.17 -5.63
N ILE A 325 -6.04 16.60 -5.89
CA ILE A 325 -7.14 16.72 -4.93
C ILE A 325 -8.26 15.80 -5.39
N PHE A 326 -8.72 14.92 -4.51
CA PHE A 326 -9.78 13.95 -4.72
C PHE A 326 -10.98 14.31 -3.83
N LEU A 327 -12.15 14.53 -4.42
CA LEU A 327 -13.34 14.99 -3.68
C LEU A 327 -14.39 13.88 -3.46
N GLY A 328 -14.03 12.62 -3.66
CA GLY A 328 -14.84 11.45 -3.32
C GLY A 328 -16.15 11.34 -4.10
N PRO A 329 -17.29 10.97 -3.46
CA PRO A 329 -17.57 11.20 -2.04
C PRO A 329 -17.25 10.06 -1.08
N SER A 330 -17.01 8.82 -1.52
CA SER A 330 -16.63 7.71 -0.63
C SER A 330 -15.12 7.47 -0.61
N THR A 331 -14.62 6.75 0.40
CA THR A 331 -13.20 6.30 0.43
C THR A 331 -12.86 5.44 -0.78
N LYS A 332 -13.81 4.60 -1.24
CA LYS A 332 -13.67 3.77 -2.44
C LYS A 332 -13.54 4.66 -3.69
N ASP A 333 -14.27 5.78 -3.75
CA ASP A 333 -14.13 6.76 -4.85
C ASP A 333 -12.78 7.46 -4.85
N VAL A 334 -12.26 7.87 -3.68
CA VAL A 334 -10.93 8.49 -3.59
C VAL A 334 -9.84 7.54 -4.11
N LEU A 335 -9.91 6.25 -3.74
CA LEU A 335 -8.96 5.24 -4.24
C LEU A 335 -9.12 4.96 -5.73
N ARG A 336 -10.35 4.92 -6.24
CA ARG A 336 -10.62 4.82 -7.68
C ARG A 336 -10.03 6.01 -8.45
N GLN A 337 -10.22 7.23 -7.95
CA GLN A 337 -9.68 8.46 -8.54
C GLN A 337 -8.14 8.44 -8.56
N TYR A 338 -7.53 8.02 -7.45
CA TYR A 338 -6.08 7.84 -7.34
C TYR A 338 -5.53 6.77 -8.31
N THR A 339 -6.16 5.60 -8.39
CA THR A 339 -5.71 4.48 -9.23
C THR A 339 -6.05 4.65 -10.71
N GLN A 340 -6.99 5.51 -11.09
CA GLN A 340 -7.15 5.92 -12.50
C GLN A 340 -5.89 6.66 -13.00
N LEU A 341 -5.31 7.52 -12.16
CA LEU A 341 -4.12 8.30 -12.47
C LEU A 341 -2.84 7.46 -12.36
N THR A 342 -2.68 6.78 -11.23
CA THR A 342 -1.49 5.98 -10.91
C THR A 342 -1.60 4.53 -11.39
N GLY A 343 -2.61 4.20 -12.19
CA GLY A 343 -2.86 2.87 -12.73
C GLY A 343 -3.40 1.84 -11.73
N PRO A 344 -4.07 0.79 -12.26
CA PRO A 344 -4.77 -0.19 -11.44
C PRO A 344 -3.80 -1.15 -10.74
N PRO A 345 -4.18 -1.72 -9.58
CA PRO A 345 -3.49 -2.86 -9.00
C PRO A 345 -3.29 -4.01 -9.99
N ALA A 346 -2.10 -4.62 -10.01
CA ALA A 346 -1.83 -5.77 -10.85
C ALA A 346 -2.64 -6.99 -10.40
N MET A 347 -3.17 -7.75 -11.36
CA MET A 347 -3.71 -9.07 -11.07
C MET A 347 -2.56 -10.02 -10.71
N PRO A 348 -2.61 -10.73 -9.57
CA PRO A 348 -1.60 -11.72 -9.24
C PRO A 348 -1.79 -13.01 -10.03
N GLN A 349 -0.79 -13.88 -10.07
CA GLN A 349 -1.03 -15.30 -10.32
C GLN A 349 -1.65 -15.95 -9.08
N MET A 350 -2.43 -17.02 -9.25
CA MET A 350 -3.11 -17.70 -8.13
C MET A 350 -2.13 -18.16 -7.02
N PHE A 351 -0.94 -18.64 -7.38
CA PHE A 351 0.04 -19.09 -6.39
C PHE A 351 0.52 -17.96 -5.46
N ALA A 352 0.52 -16.71 -5.94
CA ALA A 352 1.07 -15.56 -5.22
C ALA A 352 0.20 -15.13 -4.03
N ILE A 353 -1.05 -15.57 -4.01
CA ILE A 353 -1.99 -15.35 -2.91
C ILE A 353 -2.11 -16.60 -2.03
N GLY A 354 -1.34 -17.65 -2.30
CA GLY A 354 -1.19 -18.82 -1.45
C GLY A 354 -0.33 -18.54 -0.21
N TYR A 355 0.14 -19.60 0.44
CA TYR A 355 1.11 -19.48 1.54
C TYR A 355 2.55 -19.59 1.02
N HIS A 356 3.39 -18.66 1.45
CA HIS A 356 4.80 -18.56 1.11
C HIS A 356 5.68 -18.95 2.31
N GLN A 357 6.59 -19.90 2.13
CA GLN A 357 7.56 -20.32 3.15
C GLN A 357 8.95 -19.77 2.85
N CYS A 358 9.53 -19.02 3.78
CA CYS A 358 10.84 -18.40 3.69
C CYS A 358 11.60 -18.49 5.02
N ARG A 359 12.92 -18.30 4.97
CA ARG A 359 13.79 -17.90 6.08
C ARG A 359 15.14 -17.45 5.50
N TRP A 360 15.91 -16.69 6.29
CA TRP A 360 17.34 -16.52 6.13
C TRP A 360 18.07 -17.66 6.88
N ASN A 361 18.66 -18.67 6.25
CA ASN A 361 18.47 -19.12 4.87
C ASN A 361 18.00 -20.58 4.89
N TYR A 362 17.41 -21.05 3.79
CA TYR A 362 17.52 -22.47 3.45
C TYR A 362 18.93 -22.72 2.91
N ILE A 363 19.64 -23.66 3.52
CA ILE A 363 21.12 -23.68 3.46
C ILE A 363 21.68 -24.38 2.22
N ASN A 364 20.87 -25.18 1.52
CA ASN A 364 21.23 -25.88 0.29
C ASN A 364 19.99 -26.51 -0.37
N GLN A 365 20.18 -27.08 -1.55
CA GLN A 365 19.14 -27.77 -2.32
C GLN A 365 18.44 -28.91 -1.56
N ARG A 366 19.15 -29.65 -0.70
CA ARG A 366 18.55 -30.75 0.07
C ARG A 366 17.60 -30.22 1.15
N ASP A 367 17.96 -29.11 1.78
CA ASP A 367 17.12 -28.45 2.78
C ASP A 367 15.80 -27.97 2.17
N VAL A 368 15.85 -27.36 0.98
CA VAL A 368 14.64 -26.96 0.23
C VAL A 368 13.72 -28.15 -0.03
N LEU A 369 14.27 -29.26 -0.55
CA LEU A 369 13.48 -30.46 -0.86
C LEU A 369 12.96 -31.18 0.39
N GLU A 370 13.70 -31.11 1.51
CA GLU A 370 13.24 -31.63 2.80
C GLU A 370 12.07 -30.82 3.34
N VAL A 371 12.14 -29.49 3.28
CA VAL A 371 11.03 -28.62 3.68
C VAL A 371 9.79 -28.90 2.84
N ASP A 372 9.96 -28.97 1.51
CA ASP A 372 8.89 -29.30 0.56
C ASP A 372 8.22 -30.65 0.88
N ARG A 373 9.01 -31.67 1.22
CA ARG A 373 8.51 -32.99 1.66
C ARG A 373 7.76 -32.90 2.98
N GLN A 374 8.28 -32.17 3.97
CA GLN A 374 7.68 -32.08 5.30
C GLN A 374 6.30 -31.40 5.29
N PHE A 375 6.09 -30.40 4.42
CA PHE A 375 4.76 -29.82 4.24
C PHE A 375 3.73 -30.85 3.75
N ASP A 376 4.12 -31.70 2.79
CA ASP A 376 3.25 -32.77 2.29
C ASP A 376 2.99 -33.83 3.38
N GLU A 377 4.03 -34.23 4.13
CA GLU A 377 3.93 -35.23 5.22
C GLU A 377 3.06 -34.76 6.39
N ASN A 378 2.95 -33.45 6.60
CA ASN A 378 2.15 -32.85 7.68
C ASN A 378 0.80 -32.30 7.20
N ASP A 379 0.41 -32.51 5.93
CA ASP A 379 -0.85 -32.02 5.34
C ASP A 379 -1.03 -30.50 5.51
N MET A 380 0.07 -29.76 5.33
CA MET A 380 0.11 -28.30 5.39
C MET A 380 0.31 -27.75 3.96
N PRO A 381 -0.66 -27.01 3.40
CA PRO A 381 -0.56 -26.50 2.03
C PRO A 381 0.37 -25.28 1.96
N TYR A 382 1.22 -25.24 0.92
CA TYR A 382 2.06 -24.08 0.59
C TYR A 382 2.32 -24.02 -0.92
N ASP A 383 2.48 -22.80 -1.45
CA ASP A 383 2.65 -22.55 -2.88
C ASP A 383 4.09 -22.21 -3.25
N VAL A 384 4.83 -21.53 -2.37
CA VAL A 384 6.15 -20.97 -2.71
C VAL A 384 7.18 -21.21 -1.61
N ILE A 385 8.37 -21.69 -1.99
CA ILE A 385 9.56 -21.69 -1.12
C ILE A 385 10.56 -20.63 -1.60
N TRP A 386 11.28 -20.01 -0.67
CA TRP A 386 12.10 -18.83 -0.94
C TRP A 386 13.57 -19.04 -0.61
N LEU A 387 14.45 -18.46 -1.42
CA LEU A 387 15.88 -18.43 -1.22
C LEU A 387 16.35 -17.00 -1.01
N ASP A 388 16.75 -16.74 0.24
CA ASP A 388 17.39 -15.51 0.69
C ASP A 388 18.90 -15.54 0.33
N ILE A 389 19.66 -14.49 0.64
CA ILE A 389 20.96 -14.14 0.03
C ILE A 389 22.04 -15.24 0.04
N GLU A 390 21.98 -16.23 0.94
CA GLU A 390 22.99 -17.30 1.02
C GLU A 390 22.94 -18.34 -0.12
N TYR A 391 21.96 -18.26 -1.04
CA TYR A 391 21.95 -19.10 -2.25
C TYR A 391 22.97 -18.66 -3.31
N THR A 392 23.36 -17.39 -3.27
CA THR A 392 24.27 -16.77 -4.24
C THR A 392 25.72 -17.17 -4.01
N ASP A 393 26.53 -17.16 -5.07
CA ASP A 393 27.99 -17.30 -4.95
C ASP A 393 28.58 -16.01 -4.37
N GLU A 394 28.95 -16.03 -3.08
CA GLU A 394 29.51 -14.90 -2.35
C GLU A 394 28.75 -13.56 -2.54
N LYS A 395 27.41 -13.59 -2.49
CA LYS A 395 26.55 -12.40 -2.65
C LYS A 395 26.59 -11.77 -4.05
N LYS A 396 27.02 -12.51 -5.07
CA LYS A 396 26.90 -12.11 -6.48
C LYS A 396 25.51 -12.51 -6.97
N TYR A 397 24.62 -11.54 -7.18
CA TYR A 397 23.30 -11.79 -7.78
C TYR A 397 23.41 -12.39 -9.19
N PHE A 398 22.35 -13.04 -9.67
CA PHE A 398 22.33 -13.82 -10.92
C PHE A 398 23.32 -15.01 -10.94
N THR A 399 23.75 -15.49 -9.77
CA THR A 399 24.62 -16.66 -9.62
C THR A 399 24.09 -17.61 -8.56
N TRP A 400 24.64 -18.82 -8.51
CA TRP A 400 24.33 -19.85 -7.53
C TRP A 400 25.61 -20.35 -6.87
N ASP A 401 25.59 -20.50 -5.54
CA ASP A 401 26.65 -21.19 -4.81
C ASP A 401 26.64 -22.67 -5.21
N SER A 402 27.56 -23.06 -6.09
CA SER A 402 27.62 -24.41 -6.66
C SER A 402 27.84 -25.53 -5.64
N ALA A 403 28.33 -25.23 -4.43
CA ALA A 403 28.48 -26.22 -3.37
C ALA A 403 27.16 -26.48 -2.64
N LYS A 404 26.32 -25.45 -2.49
CA LYS A 404 25.00 -25.53 -1.83
C LYS A 404 23.87 -25.88 -2.81
N PHE A 405 23.91 -25.35 -4.01
CA PHE A 405 22.91 -25.48 -5.07
C PHE A 405 23.57 -25.98 -6.36
N PRO A 406 24.06 -27.24 -6.39
CA PRO A 406 24.76 -27.80 -7.54
C PRO A 406 23.86 -28.02 -8.76
N ASP A 407 22.55 -28.19 -8.57
CA ASP A 407 21.57 -28.43 -9.63
C ASP A 407 20.22 -27.77 -9.32
N PRO A 408 20.13 -26.42 -9.43
CA PRO A 408 18.90 -25.67 -9.13
C PRO A 408 17.75 -26.06 -10.08
N ILE A 409 18.05 -26.46 -11.32
CA ILE A 409 17.03 -26.90 -12.29
C ILE A 409 16.28 -28.14 -11.79
N SER A 410 16.98 -29.17 -11.31
CA SER A 410 16.33 -30.37 -10.77
C SER A 410 15.50 -30.08 -9.50
N MET A 411 15.96 -29.15 -8.66
CA MET A 411 15.21 -28.68 -7.49
C MET A 411 13.91 -28.00 -7.92
N GLU A 412 13.99 -27.10 -8.90
CA GLU A 412 12.84 -26.38 -9.44
C GLU A 412 11.83 -27.31 -10.10
N GLU A 413 12.27 -28.31 -10.87
CA GLU A 413 11.40 -29.34 -11.44
C GLU A 413 10.65 -30.14 -10.36
N SER A 414 11.34 -30.46 -9.26
CA SER A 414 10.72 -31.18 -8.14
C SER A 414 9.58 -30.38 -7.49
N LEU A 415 9.77 -29.07 -7.35
CA LEU A 415 8.73 -28.14 -6.87
C LEU A 415 7.59 -27.99 -7.88
N ASP A 416 7.92 -27.79 -9.16
CA ASP A 416 6.98 -27.55 -10.25
C ASP A 416 6.04 -28.76 -10.48
N ASN A 417 6.56 -29.98 -10.34
CA ASN A 417 5.78 -31.22 -10.39
C ASN A 417 4.68 -31.30 -9.30
N LYS A 418 4.77 -30.49 -8.25
CA LYS A 418 3.76 -30.34 -7.18
C LYS A 418 2.94 -29.06 -7.34
N GLY A 419 3.13 -28.33 -8.43
CA GLY A 419 2.50 -27.03 -8.68
C GLY A 419 3.06 -25.90 -7.80
N ARG A 420 4.28 -26.04 -7.29
CA ARG A 420 4.94 -25.07 -6.40
C ARG A 420 5.96 -24.21 -7.14
N LYS A 421 6.22 -23.04 -6.58
CA LYS A 421 7.15 -22.03 -7.12
C LYS A 421 8.36 -21.85 -6.21
N LEU A 422 9.42 -21.29 -6.80
CA LEU A 422 10.60 -20.82 -6.10
C LEU A 422 10.63 -19.30 -6.18
N VAL A 423 11.06 -18.62 -5.12
CA VAL A 423 11.45 -17.19 -5.19
C VAL A 423 12.91 -17.04 -4.82
N THR A 424 13.68 -16.29 -5.60
CA THR A 424 15.09 -15.98 -5.32
C THR A 424 15.28 -14.49 -5.13
N ILE A 425 16.04 -14.10 -4.10
CA ILE A 425 16.37 -12.70 -3.84
C ILE A 425 17.38 -12.15 -4.87
N ILE A 426 17.16 -10.91 -5.31
CA ILE A 426 18.03 -10.12 -6.21
C ILE A 426 17.94 -8.66 -5.76
N ASP A 427 19.04 -8.12 -5.23
CA ASP A 427 19.08 -6.74 -4.71
C ASP A 427 19.79 -5.80 -5.70
N PRO A 428 19.59 -4.48 -5.61
CA PRO A 428 20.11 -3.54 -6.60
C PRO A 428 21.60 -3.19 -6.43
N HIS A 429 22.26 -3.68 -5.38
CA HIS A 429 23.68 -3.46 -5.14
C HIS A 429 24.51 -4.60 -5.75
N ILE A 430 25.54 -4.25 -6.52
CA ILE A 430 26.33 -5.19 -7.32
C ILE A 430 27.75 -5.23 -6.79
N LYS A 431 28.19 -6.41 -6.34
CA LYS A 431 29.53 -6.67 -5.80
C LYS A 431 30.63 -6.17 -6.75
N GLN A 432 31.62 -5.47 -6.20
CA GLN A 432 32.87 -5.17 -6.89
C GLN A 432 33.78 -6.40 -6.86
N ALA A 433 33.83 -7.16 -7.96
CA ALA A 433 34.65 -8.36 -8.08
C ALA A 433 35.14 -8.58 -9.52
N ASN A 434 36.37 -9.07 -9.65
CA ASN A 434 36.94 -9.46 -10.95
C ASN A 434 36.26 -10.74 -11.47
N GLY A 435 36.00 -10.81 -12.77
CA GLY A 435 35.37 -11.98 -13.40
C GLY A 435 33.87 -12.09 -13.10
N TYR A 436 33.26 -11.03 -12.56
CA TYR A 436 31.82 -10.95 -12.35
C TYR A 436 31.19 -10.11 -13.46
N ASN A 437 30.66 -10.79 -14.48
CA ASN A 437 30.19 -10.17 -15.72
C ASN A 437 29.13 -9.07 -15.50
N ILE A 438 28.29 -9.18 -14.46
CA ILE A 438 27.24 -8.19 -14.16
C ILE A 438 27.86 -6.82 -13.85
N ILE A 439 28.89 -6.75 -12.99
CA ILE A 439 29.53 -5.46 -12.68
C ILE A 439 30.41 -4.97 -13.84
N GLU A 440 31.09 -5.88 -14.55
CA GLU A 440 31.94 -5.52 -15.69
C GLU A 440 31.11 -4.88 -16.82
N GLU A 441 29.95 -5.45 -17.14
CA GLU A 441 29.02 -4.87 -18.12
C GLU A 441 28.44 -3.53 -17.65
N ALA A 442 28.00 -3.45 -16.39
CA ALA A 442 27.41 -2.22 -15.84
C ALA A 442 28.40 -1.06 -15.88
N LYS A 443 29.69 -1.30 -15.57
CA LYS A 443 30.76 -0.31 -15.72
C LYS A 443 31.01 0.04 -17.18
N ALA A 444 31.14 -0.96 -18.06
CA ALA A 444 31.42 -0.74 -19.48
C ALA A 444 30.32 0.07 -20.20
N GLN A 445 29.07 -0.05 -19.76
CA GLN A 445 27.91 0.60 -20.36
C GLN A 445 27.45 1.86 -19.59
N ASN A 446 28.17 2.29 -18.56
CA ASN A 446 27.81 3.44 -17.71
C ASN A 446 26.40 3.34 -17.09
N LEU A 447 26.10 2.21 -16.46
CA LEU A 447 24.76 1.91 -15.91
C LEU A 447 24.60 2.21 -14.42
N LEU A 448 25.69 2.57 -13.75
CA LEU A 448 25.76 2.75 -12.30
C LEU A 448 25.47 4.19 -11.90
N VAL A 449 24.91 4.36 -10.70
CA VAL A 449 24.81 5.67 -10.05
C VAL A 449 26.20 6.28 -9.91
N LYS A 450 26.31 7.61 -10.04
CA LYS A 450 27.58 8.32 -10.11
C LYS A 450 27.82 9.21 -8.89
N GLN A 451 29.09 9.48 -8.61
CA GLN A 451 29.51 10.59 -7.77
C GLN A 451 29.48 11.90 -8.55
N ALA A 452 29.60 13.03 -7.86
CA ALA A 452 29.61 14.36 -8.47
C ALA A 452 30.76 14.58 -9.48
N ASP A 453 31.87 13.85 -9.35
CA ASP A 453 33.00 13.89 -10.28
C ASP A 453 32.82 12.99 -11.52
N GLY A 454 31.71 12.25 -11.60
CA GLY A 454 31.36 11.35 -12.69
C GLY A 454 31.89 9.92 -12.55
N SER A 455 32.63 9.60 -11.48
CA SER A 455 33.03 8.22 -11.16
C SER A 455 31.84 7.39 -10.67
N ASP A 456 31.95 6.05 -10.74
CA ASP A 456 30.91 5.16 -10.21
C ASP A 456 30.79 5.32 -8.69
N TYR A 457 29.56 5.33 -8.19
CA TYR A 457 29.30 5.28 -6.76
C TYR A 457 29.66 3.89 -6.21
N GLU A 458 30.51 3.87 -5.18
CA GLU A 458 30.93 2.66 -4.50
C GLU A 458 30.77 2.82 -2.98
N ALA A 459 30.09 1.86 -2.35
CA ALA A 459 29.83 1.83 -0.92
C ALA A 459 29.63 0.37 -0.45
N TRP A 460 29.17 0.14 0.79
CA TRP A 460 29.12 -1.21 1.37
C TRP A 460 27.68 -1.70 1.55
N CYS A 461 27.45 -2.96 1.20
CA CYS A 461 26.24 -3.73 1.53
C CYS A 461 26.61 -5.20 1.80
N TRP A 462 25.70 -6.17 1.60
CA TRP A 462 25.95 -7.60 1.83
C TRP A 462 27.24 -8.16 1.21
N PRO A 463 27.63 -7.81 -0.03
CA PRO A 463 28.85 -8.33 -0.65
C PRO A 463 30.14 -7.65 -0.18
N GLY A 464 30.05 -6.67 0.73
CA GLY A 464 31.08 -5.68 0.96
C GLY A 464 31.01 -4.56 -0.07
N GLN A 465 32.15 -4.17 -0.64
CA GLN A 465 32.24 -3.09 -1.63
C GLN A 465 31.37 -3.39 -2.87
N SER A 466 30.44 -2.48 -3.16
CA SER A 466 29.39 -2.63 -4.16
C SER A 466 29.09 -1.31 -4.87
N SER A 467 28.45 -1.37 -6.03
CA SER A 467 27.84 -0.23 -6.73
C SER A 467 26.36 -0.44 -6.96
N TRP A 468 25.60 0.62 -7.18
CA TRP A 468 24.15 0.56 -7.38
C TRP A 468 23.78 0.84 -8.83
N ILE A 469 22.84 0.07 -9.37
CA ILE A 469 22.26 0.31 -10.70
C ILE A 469 21.46 1.61 -10.68
N ASP A 470 21.65 2.48 -11.66
CA ASP A 470 20.83 3.69 -11.80
C ASP A 470 19.53 3.39 -12.56
N PHE A 471 18.47 3.02 -11.85
CA PHE A 471 17.18 2.71 -12.49
C PHE A 471 16.45 3.92 -13.10
N ALA A 472 16.90 5.16 -12.82
CA ALA A 472 16.38 6.34 -13.51
C ALA A 472 16.89 6.45 -14.96
N HIS A 473 18.03 5.81 -15.25
CA HIS A 473 18.60 5.72 -16.58
C HIS A 473 17.91 4.62 -17.40
N ASN A 474 17.30 4.99 -18.53
CA ASN A 474 16.57 4.04 -19.37
C ASN A 474 17.46 2.88 -19.90
N ALA A 475 18.75 3.12 -20.16
CA ALA A 475 19.64 2.03 -20.59
C ALA A 475 19.88 1.02 -19.46
N SER A 476 20.06 1.50 -18.22
CA SER A 476 20.21 0.65 -17.04
C SER A 476 18.95 -0.16 -16.75
N TYR A 477 17.77 0.48 -16.85
CA TYR A 477 16.47 -0.17 -16.71
C TYR A 477 16.33 -1.35 -17.70
N ASN A 478 16.58 -1.10 -18.98
CA ASN A 478 16.45 -2.14 -20.03
C ASN A 478 17.52 -3.22 -19.91
N TRP A 479 18.74 -2.86 -19.50
CA TRP A 479 19.79 -3.84 -19.23
C TRP A 479 19.42 -4.74 -18.06
N TRP A 480 18.95 -4.19 -16.93
CA TRP A 480 18.51 -4.96 -15.78
C TRP A 480 17.39 -5.93 -16.15
N LYS A 481 16.38 -5.43 -16.86
CA LYS A 481 15.29 -6.22 -17.43
C LYS A 481 15.80 -7.44 -18.22
N SER A 482 16.81 -7.24 -19.07
CA SER A 482 17.38 -8.31 -19.90
C SER A 482 18.06 -9.41 -19.08
N LYS A 483 18.53 -9.12 -17.86
CA LYS A 483 19.23 -10.10 -17.02
C LYS A 483 18.35 -11.21 -16.48
N PHE A 484 17.03 -11.06 -16.54
CA PHE A 484 16.07 -12.08 -16.11
C PHE A 484 15.71 -13.10 -17.20
N ALA A 485 16.20 -12.92 -18.43
CA ALA A 485 16.06 -13.95 -19.46
C ALA A 485 16.77 -15.25 -19.03
N PHE A 486 16.20 -16.41 -19.33
CA PHE A 486 16.69 -17.71 -18.83
C PHE A 486 18.13 -18.05 -19.27
N ASP A 487 18.58 -17.51 -20.41
CA ASP A 487 19.94 -17.66 -20.90
C ASP A 487 20.95 -16.73 -20.18
N GLN A 488 20.46 -15.63 -19.62
CA GLN A 488 21.23 -14.68 -18.81
C GLN A 488 21.26 -15.12 -17.33
N PHE A 489 20.10 -15.41 -16.73
CA PHE A 489 19.99 -15.94 -15.37
C PHE A 489 19.94 -17.47 -15.38
N LYS A 490 21.11 -18.06 -15.64
CA LYS A 490 21.26 -19.52 -15.69
C LYS A 490 20.86 -20.18 -14.37
N GLY A 491 20.28 -21.36 -14.49
CA GLY A 491 19.80 -22.13 -13.34
C GLY A 491 18.41 -21.72 -12.87
N THR A 492 17.63 -20.97 -13.68
CA THR A 492 16.23 -20.63 -13.39
C THR A 492 15.29 -21.16 -14.48
N ARG A 493 14.06 -21.53 -14.08
CA ARG A 493 12.94 -21.93 -14.94
C ARG A 493 11.74 -20.99 -14.76
N GLU A 494 10.67 -21.23 -15.51
CA GLU A 494 9.45 -20.43 -15.47
C GLU A 494 8.80 -20.35 -14.08
N ASN A 495 8.98 -21.36 -13.22
CA ASN A 495 8.45 -21.38 -11.86
C ASN A 495 9.31 -20.63 -10.82
N VAL A 496 10.37 -19.93 -11.24
CA VAL A 496 11.22 -19.09 -10.39
C VAL A 496 10.81 -17.63 -10.47
N HIS A 497 10.43 -17.03 -9.36
CA HIS A 497 10.04 -15.63 -9.25
C HIS A 497 11.04 -14.86 -8.39
N ILE A 498 10.88 -13.53 -8.26
CA ILE A 498 11.94 -12.69 -7.72
C ILE A 498 11.51 -11.97 -6.45
N TRP A 499 12.49 -11.70 -5.60
CA TRP A 499 12.37 -10.81 -4.46
C TRP A 499 13.42 -9.71 -4.60
N ASN A 500 12.99 -8.45 -4.69
CA ASN A 500 13.86 -7.30 -4.52
C ASN A 500 13.85 -6.85 -3.07
N ASP A 501 15.00 -6.93 -2.43
CA ASP A 501 15.23 -6.36 -1.11
C ASP A 501 16.25 -5.22 -1.21
N MET A 502 16.49 -4.53 -0.10
CA MET A 502 17.56 -3.54 0.04
C MET A 502 17.47 -2.39 -0.98
N ASN A 503 16.26 -2.12 -1.49
CA ASN A 503 16.02 -1.27 -2.65
C ASN A 503 15.49 0.12 -2.31
N GLU A 504 15.63 0.55 -1.06
CA GLU A 504 15.39 1.92 -0.63
C GLU A 504 16.16 2.97 -1.43
N PRO A 505 17.49 2.86 -1.72
CA PRO A 505 18.44 1.75 -1.54
C PRO A 505 19.13 1.70 -0.17
N SER A 506 19.35 0.49 0.36
CA SER A 506 20.12 0.28 1.60
C SER A 506 21.63 0.33 1.34
N VAL A 507 22.34 1.15 2.11
CA VAL A 507 23.80 1.34 2.06
C VAL A 507 24.33 1.36 3.50
N PHE A 508 25.04 0.31 3.91
CA PHE A 508 25.41 0.07 5.32
C PHE A 508 26.31 1.14 5.93
N ASN A 509 27.15 1.77 5.12
CA ASN A 509 28.04 2.86 5.53
C ASN A 509 27.57 4.24 5.02
N GLY A 510 26.34 4.33 4.53
CA GLY A 510 25.71 5.57 4.11
C GLY A 510 25.02 6.30 5.27
N PRO A 511 24.71 7.60 5.12
CA PRO A 511 23.88 8.30 6.10
C PRO A 511 22.50 7.67 6.17
N GLU A 512 21.98 7.46 7.39
CA GLU A 512 20.64 6.86 7.60
C GLU A 512 20.46 5.50 6.92
N ILE A 513 21.58 4.78 6.71
CA ILE A 513 21.63 3.49 6.02
C ILE A 513 21.13 3.58 4.56
N THR A 514 21.30 4.73 3.91
CA THR A 514 20.95 4.92 2.51
C THR A 514 22.00 5.74 1.74
N MET A 515 21.77 5.92 0.44
CA MET A 515 22.65 6.63 -0.46
C MET A 515 22.72 8.12 -0.11
N GLN A 516 23.92 8.69 -0.22
CA GLN A 516 24.15 10.10 0.02
C GLN A 516 23.34 10.96 -0.98
N LYS A 517 22.81 12.09 -0.49
CA LYS A 517 21.89 12.95 -1.25
C LYS A 517 22.49 13.54 -2.52
N GLU A 518 23.80 13.79 -2.51
CA GLU A 518 24.56 14.39 -3.61
C GLU A 518 24.97 13.41 -4.72
N MET A 519 24.63 12.12 -4.60
CA MET A 519 24.87 11.15 -5.68
C MET A 519 24.04 11.50 -6.92
N ILE A 520 24.56 11.19 -8.10
CA ILE A 520 24.04 11.67 -9.38
C ILE A 520 23.44 10.52 -10.20
N HIS A 521 22.20 10.73 -10.62
CA HIS A 521 21.43 9.88 -11.52
C HIS A 521 21.37 10.47 -12.93
N ASP A 522 20.78 9.72 -13.86
CA ASP A 522 20.49 10.15 -15.23
C ASP A 522 19.83 11.54 -15.28
N GLY A 523 20.14 12.32 -16.30
CA GLY A 523 19.74 13.73 -16.40
C GLY A 523 20.52 14.68 -15.46
N LYS A 524 21.53 14.17 -14.75
CA LYS A 524 22.34 14.91 -13.73
C LYS A 524 21.51 15.34 -12.52
N TRP A 525 20.53 14.55 -12.15
CA TRP A 525 19.71 14.77 -10.96
C TRP A 525 20.40 14.21 -9.72
N GLU A 526 20.34 14.96 -8.62
CA GLU A 526 20.80 14.47 -7.31
C GLU A 526 19.85 13.38 -6.78
N HIS A 527 20.37 12.45 -6.00
CA HIS A 527 19.57 11.40 -5.36
C HIS A 527 18.42 11.99 -4.54
N ARG A 528 18.62 13.15 -3.89
CA ARG A 528 17.60 13.82 -3.07
C ARG A 528 16.26 14.08 -3.78
N VAL A 529 16.27 14.31 -5.09
CA VAL A 529 15.03 14.68 -5.82
C VAL A 529 14.18 13.48 -6.19
N LEU A 530 14.75 12.26 -6.13
CA LEU A 530 14.09 11.03 -6.60
C LEU A 530 14.27 9.84 -5.65
N HIS A 531 14.84 10.04 -4.47
CA HIS A 531 15.18 8.98 -3.51
C HIS A 531 14.05 7.96 -3.32
N ASN A 532 12.83 8.41 -2.98
CA ASN A 532 11.72 7.48 -2.76
C ASN A 532 11.31 6.74 -4.04
N LEU A 533 11.51 7.35 -5.21
CA LEU A 533 11.17 6.76 -6.50
C LEU A 533 12.11 5.62 -6.91
N TYR A 534 13.35 5.60 -6.41
CA TYR A 534 14.35 4.58 -6.73
C TYR A 534 13.81 3.15 -6.55
N ALA A 535 13.12 2.93 -5.43
CA ALA A 535 12.55 1.62 -5.10
C ALA A 535 11.49 1.18 -6.12
N LEU A 536 10.57 2.06 -6.51
CA LEU A 536 9.57 1.77 -7.55
C LEU A 536 10.22 1.42 -8.89
N LEU A 537 11.28 2.14 -9.28
CA LEU A 537 11.97 1.92 -10.55
C LEU A 537 12.69 0.56 -10.57
N SER A 538 13.37 0.22 -9.48
CA SER A 538 14.03 -1.09 -9.33
C SER A 538 13.03 -2.26 -9.39
N HIS A 539 11.91 -2.12 -8.68
CA HIS A 539 10.84 -3.11 -8.65
C HIS A 539 10.22 -3.27 -10.05
N SER A 540 9.94 -2.15 -10.72
CA SER A 540 9.38 -2.13 -12.08
C SER A 540 10.31 -2.81 -13.09
N ALA A 541 11.62 -2.53 -13.04
CA ALA A 541 12.59 -3.12 -13.96
C ALA A 541 12.66 -4.66 -13.82
N THR A 542 12.62 -5.15 -12.58
CA THR A 542 12.58 -6.58 -12.29
C THR A 542 11.26 -7.22 -12.74
N THR A 543 10.13 -6.60 -12.43
CA THR A 543 8.78 -7.04 -12.84
C THR A 543 8.67 -7.17 -14.35
N ASP A 544 9.16 -6.18 -15.08
CA ASP A 544 9.20 -6.20 -16.53
C ASP A 544 10.11 -7.32 -17.06
N GLY A 545 11.25 -7.59 -16.40
CA GLY A 545 12.17 -8.67 -16.79
C GLY A 545 11.56 -10.05 -16.61
N VAL A 546 10.89 -10.27 -15.47
CA VAL A 546 10.17 -11.51 -15.18
C VAL A 546 8.97 -11.71 -16.11
N ARG A 547 8.29 -10.62 -16.51
CA ARG A 547 7.19 -10.67 -17.48
C ARG A 547 7.67 -11.00 -18.89
N GLU A 548 8.79 -10.44 -19.32
CA GLU A 548 9.28 -10.51 -20.71
C GLU A 548 10.17 -11.71 -21.03
N ARG A 549 10.59 -12.50 -20.03
CA ARG A 549 11.42 -13.71 -20.25
C ARG A 549 10.66 -14.91 -20.84
N THR A 550 9.33 -14.84 -20.98
CA THR A 550 8.50 -15.91 -21.58
C THR A 550 7.87 -15.45 -22.90
N GLU A 551 7.74 -16.36 -23.87
CA GLU A 551 7.13 -16.04 -25.19
C GLU A 551 5.67 -15.58 -25.04
N VAL A 552 4.88 -16.32 -24.27
CA VAL A 552 3.58 -15.87 -23.79
C VAL A 552 3.82 -15.18 -22.46
N GLN A 553 3.62 -13.87 -22.41
CA GLN A 553 3.82 -13.09 -21.18
C GLN A 553 2.92 -13.60 -20.07
N LYS A 554 3.55 -14.00 -18.97
CA LYS A 554 2.89 -14.41 -17.73
C LYS A 554 2.92 -13.24 -16.74
N ARG A 555 1.92 -13.17 -15.86
CA ARG A 555 1.88 -12.14 -14.82
C ARG A 555 3.07 -12.35 -13.87
N PRO A 556 3.95 -11.37 -13.67
CA PRO A 556 5.13 -11.53 -12.83
C PRO A 556 4.72 -11.59 -11.35
N PHE A 557 5.56 -12.23 -10.54
CA PHE A 557 5.57 -12.07 -9.09
C PHE A 557 6.95 -11.55 -8.71
N VAL A 558 6.99 -10.33 -8.19
CA VAL A 558 8.19 -9.72 -7.64
C VAL A 558 7.78 -9.06 -6.33
N LEU A 559 8.34 -9.52 -5.20
CA LEU A 559 8.16 -8.84 -3.92
C LEU A 559 9.18 -7.71 -3.80
N SER A 560 8.80 -6.56 -3.25
CA SER A 560 9.70 -5.43 -2.99
C SER A 560 9.63 -4.95 -1.54
N ARG A 561 10.75 -4.51 -0.97
CA ARG A 561 10.78 -3.89 0.37
C ARG A 561 10.42 -2.42 0.28
N GLY A 562 11.26 -1.66 -0.42
CA GLY A 562 11.00 -0.26 -0.68
C GLY A 562 9.94 -0.08 -1.76
N PHE A 563 9.20 1.02 -1.67
CA PHE A 563 8.17 1.35 -2.66
C PHE A 563 7.84 2.84 -2.70
N TYR A 564 7.13 3.24 -3.76
CA TYR A 564 6.56 4.57 -3.93
C TYR A 564 5.15 4.49 -4.54
N ALA A 565 4.46 5.63 -4.63
CA ALA A 565 3.19 5.75 -5.33
C ALA A 565 3.24 5.12 -6.74
N GLY A 566 2.33 4.20 -7.04
CA GLY A 566 2.31 3.45 -8.29
C GLY A 566 2.77 1.99 -8.18
N VAL A 567 3.34 1.59 -7.04
CA VAL A 567 3.82 0.20 -6.80
C VAL A 567 2.72 -0.86 -6.98
N GLN A 568 1.44 -0.50 -6.80
CA GLN A 568 0.33 -1.42 -6.96
C GLN A 568 0.25 -2.04 -8.36
N ARG A 569 0.78 -1.35 -9.38
CA ARG A 569 0.87 -1.84 -10.76
C ARG A 569 1.93 -2.92 -10.95
N VAL A 570 2.85 -3.05 -9.98
CA VAL A 570 4.13 -3.72 -10.14
C VAL A 570 4.14 -5.08 -9.44
N GLY A 571 3.74 -5.13 -8.17
CA GLY A 571 3.76 -6.37 -7.39
C GLY A 571 3.51 -6.16 -5.90
N PRO A 572 3.59 -7.24 -5.10
CA PRO A 572 3.44 -7.14 -3.66
C PRO A 572 4.60 -6.44 -2.96
N ILE A 573 4.32 -5.96 -1.74
CA ILE A 573 5.33 -5.52 -0.76
C ILE A 573 5.12 -6.23 0.58
N TRP A 574 6.07 -6.07 1.50
CA TRP A 574 5.88 -6.43 2.91
C TRP A 574 6.43 -5.35 3.83
N THR A 575 5.98 -5.35 5.08
CA THR A 575 6.30 -4.32 6.10
C THR A 575 7.73 -4.40 6.66
N GLY A 576 8.67 -5.02 5.94
CA GLY A 576 10.06 -5.22 6.36
C GLY A 576 10.25 -6.03 7.64
N ASP A 577 11.32 -5.69 8.36
CA ASP A 577 11.94 -6.53 9.40
C ASP A 577 11.28 -6.35 10.77
N ASN A 578 10.06 -6.90 10.90
CA ASN A 578 9.26 -6.84 12.12
C ASN A 578 9.79 -7.79 13.25
N MET A 579 9.25 -7.65 14.46
CA MET A 579 9.72 -8.43 15.63
C MET A 579 8.76 -9.57 15.97
N ALA A 580 9.28 -10.73 16.38
CA ALA A 580 8.46 -11.84 16.89
C ALA A 580 7.94 -11.59 18.32
N ASN A 581 7.04 -10.61 18.47
CA ASN A 581 6.32 -10.30 19.71
C ASN A 581 4.85 -9.92 19.43
N TRP A 582 4.03 -9.88 20.48
CA TRP A 582 2.59 -9.61 20.39
C TRP A 582 2.26 -8.19 19.92
N GLU A 583 3.08 -7.21 20.30
CA GLU A 583 2.90 -5.82 19.89
C GLU A 583 3.09 -5.66 18.37
N SER A 584 4.10 -6.32 17.79
CA SER A 584 4.31 -6.32 16.34
C SER A 584 3.18 -7.02 15.62
N LEU A 585 2.66 -8.14 16.15
CA LEU A 585 1.47 -8.80 15.62
C LEU A 585 0.27 -7.83 15.60
N TYR A 586 0.05 -7.06 16.67
CA TYR A 586 -0.98 -6.02 16.70
C TYR A 586 -0.80 -4.99 15.58
N TYR A 587 0.41 -4.43 15.43
CA TYR A 587 0.70 -3.39 14.44
C TYR A 587 0.68 -3.89 12.99
N THR A 588 0.71 -5.21 12.72
CA THR A 588 0.50 -5.70 11.35
C THR A 588 -0.84 -5.25 10.77
N ASN A 589 -1.90 -5.15 11.59
CA ASN A 589 -3.23 -4.75 11.13
C ASN A 589 -3.27 -3.29 10.65
N PRO A 590 -2.97 -2.27 11.49
CA PRO A 590 -3.00 -0.88 11.03
C PRO A 590 -2.04 -0.64 9.87
N MET A 591 -0.84 -1.25 9.86
CA MET A 591 0.12 -1.09 8.74
C MET A 591 -0.43 -1.60 7.41
N ILE A 592 -1.04 -2.79 7.38
CA ILE A 592 -1.60 -3.34 6.13
C ILE A 592 -2.84 -2.54 5.70
N LEU A 593 -3.65 -2.06 6.65
CA LEU A 593 -4.80 -1.19 6.36
C LEU A 593 -4.36 0.16 5.78
N THR A 594 -3.33 0.80 6.35
CA THR A 594 -2.80 2.08 5.84
C THR A 594 -2.12 1.90 4.49
N ASN A 595 -1.38 0.80 4.28
CA ASN A 595 -0.85 0.42 2.98
C ASN A 595 -1.98 0.29 1.94
N GLY A 596 -3.08 -0.40 2.27
CA GLY A 596 -4.26 -0.50 1.42
C GLY A 596 -4.90 0.86 1.09
N LEU A 597 -5.01 1.77 2.07
CA LEU A 597 -5.48 3.14 1.87
C LEU A 597 -4.48 4.03 1.10
N GLY A 598 -3.20 3.67 1.08
CA GLY A 598 -2.18 4.22 0.19
C GLY A 598 -2.22 3.65 -1.23
N GLY A 599 -3.23 2.82 -1.58
CA GLY A 599 -3.31 2.14 -2.87
C GLY A 599 -2.42 0.90 -2.98
N VAL A 600 -1.64 0.55 -1.94
CA VAL A 600 -0.75 -0.62 -1.89
C VAL A 600 -1.54 -1.85 -1.43
N VAL A 601 -2.42 -2.32 -2.32
CA VAL A 601 -3.43 -3.34 -1.98
C VAL A 601 -2.88 -4.74 -1.75
N PHE A 602 -1.66 -5.03 -2.22
CA PHE A 602 -1.02 -6.34 -2.10
C PHE A 602 0.14 -6.29 -1.09
N SER A 603 -0.18 -6.16 0.19
CA SER A 603 0.78 -6.03 1.29
C SER A 603 0.56 -7.08 2.38
N GLY A 604 1.59 -7.32 3.19
CA GLY A 604 1.59 -8.28 4.28
C GLY A 604 2.77 -8.06 5.22
N ALA A 605 2.83 -8.83 6.31
CA ALA A 605 3.92 -8.79 7.27
C ALA A 605 4.51 -10.20 7.45
N ASP A 606 5.78 -10.29 7.83
CA ASP A 606 6.41 -11.59 8.03
C ASP A 606 5.81 -12.33 9.21
N VAL A 607 5.51 -13.61 8.99
CA VAL A 607 4.91 -14.50 9.99
C VAL A 607 5.99 -15.41 10.61
N PRO A 608 6.12 -15.50 11.94
CA PRO A 608 5.52 -14.67 12.99
C PRO A 608 6.49 -13.59 13.50
N GLY A 609 6.96 -12.68 12.65
CA GLY A 609 7.95 -11.66 12.99
C GLY A 609 9.38 -12.06 12.62
N PHE A 610 10.12 -11.24 11.89
CA PHE A 610 11.45 -11.53 11.35
C PHE A 610 12.51 -11.79 12.45
N PHE A 611 12.67 -10.85 13.39
CA PHE A 611 13.60 -10.98 14.50
C PHE A 611 13.03 -11.79 15.68
N ASN A 612 13.90 -12.36 16.50
CA ASN A 612 13.58 -13.13 17.71
C ASN A 612 12.83 -14.45 17.47
N ASN A 613 12.66 -15.23 18.54
CA ASN A 613 11.96 -16.52 18.51
C ASN A 613 10.58 -16.36 19.16
N PRO A 614 9.47 -16.64 18.44
CA PRO A 614 8.13 -16.57 18.97
C PRO A 614 7.85 -17.70 19.98
N THR A 615 6.92 -17.49 20.90
CA THR A 615 6.30 -18.62 21.61
C THR A 615 5.42 -19.44 20.66
N PRO A 616 5.14 -20.73 20.94
CA PRO A 616 4.22 -21.53 20.12
C PRO A 616 2.82 -20.91 19.98
N GLU A 617 2.34 -20.25 21.04
CA GLU A 617 1.07 -19.50 21.02
C GLU A 617 1.14 -18.32 20.05
N LEU A 618 2.15 -17.46 20.17
CA LEU A 618 2.33 -16.31 19.29
C LEU A 618 2.43 -16.76 17.83
N LEU A 619 3.23 -17.80 17.52
CA LEU A 619 3.32 -18.36 16.18
C LEU A 619 1.93 -18.74 15.67
N THR A 620 1.18 -19.52 16.44
CA THR A 620 -0.17 -19.98 16.06
C THR A 620 -1.13 -18.81 15.82
N ARG A 621 -1.18 -17.82 16.72
CA ARG A 621 -2.03 -16.64 16.58
C ARG A 621 -1.65 -15.79 15.37
N TRP A 622 -0.37 -15.71 15.05
CA TRP A 622 0.10 -14.99 13.87
C TRP A 622 -0.35 -15.66 12.57
N TYR A 623 -0.25 -16.99 12.47
CA TYR A 623 -0.82 -17.73 11.33
C TYR A 623 -2.35 -17.52 11.22
N GLN A 624 -3.07 -17.52 12.34
CA GLN A 624 -4.51 -17.25 12.35
C GLN A 624 -4.86 -15.83 11.88
N ALA A 625 -4.04 -14.83 12.20
CA ALA A 625 -4.22 -13.46 11.70
C ALA A 625 -3.90 -13.36 10.20
N ALA A 626 -2.74 -13.87 9.80
CA ALA A 626 -2.15 -13.65 8.48
C ALA A 626 -2.89 -14.36 7.33
N VAL A 627 -3.65 -15.41 7.61
CA VAL A 627 -4.52 -16.05 6.58
C VAL A 627 -5.57 -15.07 6.04
N TYR A 628 -5.89 -14.01 6.80
CA TYR A 628 -6.80 -12.94 6.41
C TYR A 628 -6.09 -11.67 5.89
N GLN A 629 -4.78 -11.71 5.63
CA GLN A 629 -4.00 -10.60 5.09
C GLN A 629 -3.65 -10.84 3.60
N PRO A 630 -3.55 -9.80 2.75
CA PRO A 630 -3.39 -9.98 1.29
C PRO A 630 -2.16 -10.82 0.88
N PHE A 631 -0.97 -10.43 1.35
CA PHE A 631 0.27 -11.19 1.17
C PHE A 631 0.59 -12.01 2.43
N PHE A 632 0.92 -13.30 2.27
CA PHE A 632 1.05 -14.23 3.38
C PHE A 632 2.34 -15.06 3.28
N ARG A 633 3.37 -14.63 4.02
CA ARG A 633 4.70 -15.24 4.04
C ARG A 633 5.18 -15.54 5.46
N GLY A 634 5.65 -16.76 5.68
CA GLY A 634 6.51 -17.07 6.82
C GLY A 634 7.95 -16.70 6.49
N HIS A 635 8.64 -15.92 7.32
CA HIS A 635 10.05 -15.54 7.13
C HIS A 635 10.76 -15.42 8.48
N ALA A 636 12.09 -15.40 8.50
CA ALA A 636 12.87 -15.39 9.74
C ALA A 636 14.32 -14.93 9.54
N HIS A 637 14.83 -14.15 10.50
CA HIS A 637 16.23 -13.73 10.56
C HIS A 637 17.19 -14.93 10.75
N ILE A 638 18.46 -14.77 10.36
CA ILE A 638 19.48 -15.83 10.37
C ILE A 638 19.71 -16.46 11.74
N ASP A 639 19.67 -15.66 12.81
CA ASP A 639 19.93 -16.10 14.19
C ASP A 639 18.73 -16.82 14.85
N THR A 640 17.60 -16.92 14.15
CA THR A 640 16.41 -17.58 14.69
C THR A 640 16.49 -19.10 14.57
N LYS A 641 15.82 -19.80 15.48
CA LYS A 641 15.58 -21.23 15.36
C LYS A 641 14.73 -21.51 14.11
N ARG A 642 14.86 -22.73 13.57
CA ARG A 642 13.92 -23.24 12.56
C ARG A 642 12.50 -23.25 13.15
N ARG A 643 11.55 -22.80 12.36
CA ARG A 643 10.17 -22.57 12.78
C ARG A 643 9.16 -22.73 11.64
N GLU A 644 9.49 -23.59 10.66
CA GLU A 644 8.48 -24.10 9.75
C GLU A 644 7.29 -24.65 10.57
N PRO A 645 6.04 -24.39 10.17
CA PRO A 645 4.88 -24.58 11.04
C PRO A 645 4.69 -26.04 11.50
N TYR A 646 5.18 -27.01 10.73
CA TYR A 646 5.17 -28.44 11.09
C TYR A 646 6.14 -28.81 12.22
N LEU A 647 7.06 -27.92 12.62
CA LEU A 647 7.97 -28.15 13.74
C LEU A 647 7.30 -27.89 15.10
N SER A 648 6.19 -27.18 15.12
CA SER A 648 5.42 -26.94 16.35
C SER A 648 4.92 -28.26 16.94
N GLU A 649 4.82 -28.33 18.27
CA GLU A 649 4.17 -29.45 18.95
C GLU A 649 2.64 -29.33 18.85
N GLU A 650 1.92 -30.43 19.14
CA GLU A 650 0.47 -30.34 19.31
C GLU A 650 0.12 -29.60 20.62
N PRO A 651 -0.96 -28.80 20.67
CA PRO A 651 -1.98 -28.65 19.62
C PRO A 651 -1.66 -27.57 18.57
N TYR A 652 -0.59 -26.80 18.73
CA TYR A 652 -0.23 -25.66 17.87
C TYR A 652 -0.08 -26.06 16.40
N LYS A 653 0.51 -27.23 16.13
CA LYS A 653 0.66 -27.80 14.78
C LYS A 653 -0.68 -27.95 14.08
N SER A 654 -1.63 -28.67 14.69
CA SER A 654 -2.96 -28.88 14.10
C SER A 654 -3.72 -27.59 13.86
N ILE A 655 -3.66 -26.64 14.80
CA ILE A 655 -4.36 -25.36 14.70
C ILE A 655 -3.77 -24.49 13.57
N THR A 656 -2.44 -24.48 13.45
CA THR A 656 -1.75 -23.78 12.36
C THR A 656 -2.07 -24.41 11.00
N ARG A 657 -2.11 -25.74 10.91
CA ARG A 657 -2.57 -26.45 9.71
C ARG A 657 -4.00 -26.07 9.34
N ASP A 658 -4.92 -26.02 10.30
CA ASP A 658 -6.32 -25.64 10.04
C ASP A 658 -6.43 -24.20 9.53
N ALA A 659 -5.63 -23.27 10.08
CA ALA A 659 -5.55 -21.90 9.58
C ALA A 659 -5.04 -21.84 8.13
N LEU A 660 -3.96 -22.58 7.81
CA LEU A 660 -3.48 -22.70 6.43
C LEU A 660 -4.58 -23.22 5.51
N ARG A 661 -5.29 -24.28 5.90
CA ARG A 661 -6.38 -24.85 5.08
C ARG A 661 -7.52 -23.86 4.87
N GLU A 662 -7.80 -23.01 5.86
CA GLU A 662 -8.80 -21.94 5.73
C GLU A 662 -8.42 -20.93 4.64
N ARG A 663 -7.15 -20.47 4.59
CA ARG A 663 -6.66 -19.62 3.49
C ARG A 663 -6.91 -20.27 2.13
N TYR A 664 -6.57 -21.55 1.98
CA TYR A 664 -6.71 -22.28 0.72
C TYR A 664 -8.17 -22.45 0.30
N ALA A 665 -9.07 -22.67 1.27
CA ALA A 665 -10.50 -22.73 0.99
C ALA A 665 -11.06 -21.39 0.48
N LEU A 666 -10.46 -20.26 0.86
CA LEU A 666 -10.86 -18.90 0.49
C LEU A 666 -10.09 -18.31 -0.71
N LEU A 667 -9.16 -19.03 -1.34
CA LEU A 667 -8.34 -18.45 -2.42
C LEU A 667 -9.16 -17.85 -3.56
N SER A 668 -10.27 -18.47 -3.96
CA SER A 668 -11.12 -17.92 -5.01
C SER A 668 -11.88 -16.64 -4.59
N TYR A 669 -12.19 -16.49 -3.30
CA TYR A 669 -12.72 -15.24 -2.77
C TYR A 669 -11.63 -14.16 -2.79
N TRP A 670 -10.43 -14.46 -2.29
CA TRP A 670 -9.27 -13.56 -2.40
C TRP A 670 -9.00 -13.12 -3.84
N TYR A 671 -8.97 -14.07 -4.77
CA TYR A 671 -8.72 -13.82 -6.18
C TYR A 671 -9.80 -12.93 -6.83
N THR A 672 -11.05 -13.10 -6.41
CA THR A 672 -12.15 -12.21 -6.80
C THR A 672 -11.94 -10.80 -6.28
N LEU A 673 -11.56 -10.65 -5.02
CA LEU A 673 -11.26 -9.33 -4.44
C LEU A 673 -10.05 -8.65 -5.13
N PHE A 674 -9.05 -9.41 -5.58
CA PHE A 674 -7.96 -8.87 -6.40
C PHE A 674 -8.44 -8.34 -7.75
N TYR A 675 -9.40 -9.02 -8.38
CA TYR A 675 -10.02 -8.53 -9.62
C TYR A 675 -10.85 -7.26 -9.40
N GLU A 676 -11.60 -7.20 -8.30
CA GLU A 676 -12.31 -5.98 -7.89
C GLU A 676 -11.34 -4.83 -7.59
N ALA A 677 -10.20 -5.11 -6.96
CA ALA A 677 -9.14 -4.14 -6.74
C ALA A 677 -8.53 -3.66 -8.08
N TYR A 678 -8.27 -4.56 -9.04
CA TYR A 678 -7.84 -4.20 -10.40
C TYR A 678 -8.85 -3.27 -11.10
N LYS A 679 -10.16 -3.47 -10.87
CA LYS A 679 -11.21 -2.65 -11.48
C LYS A 679 -11.45 -1.31 -10.79
N THR A 680 -11.29 -1.24 -9.46
CA THR A 680 -11.79 -0.11 -8.66
C THR A 680 -10.74 0.55 -7.78
N GLY A 681 -9.58 -0.06 -7.59
CA GLY A 681 -8.58 0.36 -6.61
C GLY A 681 -8.94 0.02 -5.15
N THR A 682 -10.10 -0.57 -4.89
CA THR A 682 -10.53 -0.89 -3.51
C THR A 682 -9.70 -2.05 -2.95
N PRO A 683 -9.03 -1.90 -1.78
CA PRO A 683 -8.24 -2.97 -1.18
C PRO A 683 -9.11 -4.14 -0.72
N MET A 684 -8.49 -5.31 -0.63
CA MET A 684 -9.17 -6.53 -0.17
C MET A 684 -9.32 -6.52 1.36
N MET A 685 -8.30 -6.09 2.10
CA MET A 685 -8.38 -5.85 3.54
C MET A 685 -8.81 -4.40 3.78
N ARG A 686 -9.96 -4.19 4.40
CA ARG A 686 -10.65 -2.89 4.47
C ARG A 686 -10.87 -2.45 5.92
N PRO A 687 -10.59 -1.18 6.26
CA PRO A 687 -10.92 -0.65 7.57
C PRO A 687 -12.44 -0.56 7.74
N MET A 688 -12.92 -0.65 8.97
CA MET A 688 -14.36 -0.73 9.25
C MET A 688 -15.13 0.46 8.65
N PHE A 689 -14.62 1.69 8.77
CA PHE A 689 -15.27 2.88 8.23
C PHE A 689 -15.49 2.87 6.71
N MET A 690 -14.73 2.06 5.95
CA MET A 690 -14.91 1.95 4.49
C MET A 690 -16.21 1.22 4.13
N GLU A 691 -16.63 0.25 4.94
CA GLU A 691 -17.89 -0.49 4.75
C GLU A 691 -19.05 0.06 5.60
N PHE A 692 -18.72 0.80 6.66
CA PHE A 692 -19.68 1.39 7.61
C PHE A 692 -19.44 2.91 7.78
N PRO A 693 -19.53 3.72 6.71
CA PRO A 693 -19.13 5.14 6.72
C PRO A 693 -20.05 6.06 7.54
N GLU A 694 -21.19 5.57 8.01
CA GLU A 694 -22.15 6.35 8.80
C GLU A 694 -21.96 6.19 10.32
N ASP A 695 -21.15 5.22 10.76
CA ASP A 695 -20.85 4.92 12.16
C ASP A 695 -19.47 5.48 12.54
N GLU A 696 -19.47 6.69 13.10
CA GLU A 696 -18.27 7.42 13.49
C GLU A 696 -17.43 6.70 14.57
N SER A 697 -18.03 5.77 15.33
CA SER A 697 -17.30 5.01 16.34
C SER A 697 -16.26 4.06 15.74
N LEU A 698 -16.39 3.75 14.44
CA LEU A 698 -15.53 2.83 13.71
C LEU A 698 -14.35 3.50 13.00
N PHE A 699 -14.28 4.84 13.02
CA PHE A 699 -13.30 5.59 12.25
C PHE A 699 -11.87 5.37 12.77
N ALA A 700 -11.70 5.12 14.06
CA ALA A 700 -10.41 4.79 14.66
C ALA A 700 -10.17 3.28 14.82
N THR A 701 -11.09 2.41 14.37
CA THR A 701 -10.97 0.96 14.58
C THR A 701 -9.88 0.36 13.69
N GLU A 702 -8.88 -0.25 14.33
CA GLU A 702 -7.70 -0.83 13.66
C GLU A 702 -7.38 -2.27 14.07
N ASP A 703 -8.11 -2.81 15.04
CA ASP A 703 -7.89 -4.16 15.59
C ASP A 703 -8.93 -5.19 15.09
N GLN A 704 -9.94 -4.74 14.34
CA GLN A 704 -10.81 -5.55 13.48
C GLN A 704 -10.94 -4.90 12.11
N PHE A 705 -11.17 -5.72 11.10
CA PHE A 705 -11.25 -5.29 9.71
C PHE A 705 -12.19 -6.18 8.91
N MET A 706 -12.53 -5.72 7.71
CA MET A 706 -13.27 -6.49 6.72
C MET A 706 -12.30 -7.10 5.69
N VAL A 707 -12.58 -8.31 5.24
CA VAL A 707 -11.99 -8.90 4.03
C VAL A 707 -13.08 -8.91 2.95
N GLY A 708 -12.92 -8.02 1.97
CA GLY A 708 -13.99 -7.61 1.07
C GLY A 708 -15.12 -6.95 1.85
N GLU A 709 -16.35 -7.14 1.39
CA GLU A 709 -17.57 -6.68 2.07
C GLU A 709 -18.21 -7.76 2.95
N ALA A 710 -17.81 -9.03 2.79
CA ALA A 710 -18.53 -10.18 3.32
C ALA A 710 -17.96 -10.77 4.61
N ILE A 711 -16.69 -10.53 4.97
CA ILE A 711 -16.03 -11.22 6.09
C ILE A 711 -15.47 -10.22 7.09
N LEU A 712 -15.92 -10.25 8.35
CA LEU A 712 -15.32 -9.52 9.46
C LEU A 712 -14.30 -10.40 10.18
N VAL A 713 -13.14 -9.84 10.52
CA VAL A 713 -12.05 -10.54 11.22
C VAL A 713 -11.58 -9.72 12.43
N LYS A 714 -11.47 -10.37 13.59
CA LYS A 714 -10.84 -9.82 14.80
C LYS A 714 -9.73 -10.76 15.26
N PRO A 715 -8.46 -10.55 14.85
CA PRO A 715 -7.37 -11.39 15.31
C PRO A 715 -7.13 -11.28 16.82
N ILE A 716 -6.55 -12.33 17.41
CA ILE A 716 -6.09 -12.30 18.81
C ILE A 716 -4.62 -11.89 18.84
N THR A 717 -4.36 -10.74 19.44
CA THR A 717 -3.05 -10.07 19.44
C THR A 717 -2.51 -9.87 20.86
N GLN A 718 -3.05 -10.58 21.84
CA GLN A 718 -2.63 -10.56 23.24
C GLN A 718 -2.37 -11.99 23.74
N GLU A 719 -1.30 -12.14 24.52
CA GLU A 719 -0.90 -13.43 25.10
C GLU A 719 -1.94 -13.97 26.09
N GLY A 720 -2.26 -15.27 25.99
CA GLY A 720 -3.16 -15.96 26.90
C GLY A 720 -4.64 -15.55 26.77
N ALA A 721 -5.00 -14.76 25.75
CA ALA A 721 -6.37 -14.34 25.55
C ALA A 721 -7.27 -15.50 25.09
N GLU A 722 -8.33 -15.75 25.86
CA GLU A 722 -9.38 -16.74 25.58
C GLU A 722 -10.70 -16.08 25.13
N SER A 723 -10.77 -14.76 25.13
CA SER A 723 -11.89 -13.97 24.64
C SER A 723 -11.42 -12.60 24.12
N THR A 724 -12.27 -11.93 23.35
CA THR A 724 -12.03 -10.57 22.87
C THR A 724 -13.34 -9.84 22.64
N ASN A 725 -13.28 -8.52 22.49
CA ASN A 725 -14.44 -7.71 22.15
C ASN A 725 -14.48 -7.45 20.65
N VAL A 726 -15.58 -7.87 20.02
CA VAL A 726 -15.87 -7.65 18.61
C VAL A 726 -17.02 -6.67 18.50
N TYR A 727 -16.85 -5.62 17.70
CA TYR A 727 -17.94 -4.72 17.36
C TYR A 727 -18.63 -5.21 16.08
N PHE A 728 -19.92 -5.50 16.17
CA PHE A 728 -20.76 -5.90 15.04
C PHE A 728 -21.57 -4.70 14.55
N PRO A 729 -21.16 -4.06 13.44
CA PRO A 729 -21.82 -2.87 12.95
C PRO A 729 -23.12 -3.19 12.20
N ASP A 730 -23.90 -2.13 11.98
CA ASP A 730 -25.26 -2.15 11.44
C ASP A 730 -26.23 -3.01 12.25
N ASN A 731 -27.52 -2.96 11.91
CA ASN A 731 -28.53 -3.87 12.45
C ASN A 731 -28.62 -5.18 11.65
N GLU A 732 -27.56 -5.55 10.91
CA GLU A 732 -27.53 -6.77 10.09
C GLU A 732 -27.13 -8.03 10.87
N LEU A 733 -27.49 -9.18 10.30
CA LEU A 733 -27.07 -10.48 10.83
C LEU A 733 -25.58 -10.73 10.58
N TRP A 734 -24.91 -11.32 11.56
CA TRP A 734 -23.53 -11.76 11.45
C TRP A 734 -23.46 -13.24 11.82
N TYR A 735 -22.76 -14.05 11.03
CA TYR A 735 -22.70 -15.50 11.24
C TYR A 735 -21.27 -15.92 11.53
N ASN A 736 -21.05 -16.66 12.61
CA ASN A 736 -19.72 -17.20 12.91
C ASN A 736 -19.24 -18.06 11.73
N ALA A 737 -18.05 -17.78 11.19
CA ALA A 737 -17.60 -18.40 9.95
C ALA A 737 -17.30 -19.91 10.06
N LYS A 738 -17.11 -20.41 11.29
CA LYS A 738 -16.82 -21.82 11.60
C LYS A 738 -18.07 -22.60 12.01
N THR A 739 -18.90 -22.05 12.89
CA THR A 739 -20.11 -22.73 13.42
C THR A 739 -21.38 -22.37 12.65
N TYR A 740 -21.32 -21.34 11.81
CA TYR A 740 -22.42 -20.76 11.04
C TYR A 740 -23.59 -20.23 11.88
N GLN A 741 -23.42 -20.12 13.20
CA GLN A 741 -24.46 -19.60 14.08
C GLN A 741 -24.55 -18.08 13.98
N PRO A 742 -25.77 -17.52 13.98
CA PRO A 742 -25.95 -16.07 13.99
C PRO A 742 -25.55 -15.48 15.34
N ILE A 743 -24.99 -14.28 15.30
CA ILE A 743 -24.79 -13.42 16.45
C ILE A 743 -26.12 -12.74 16.77
N GLN A 744 -26.52 -12.79 18.03
CA GLN A 744 -27.84 -12.33 18.47
C GLN A 744 -27.97 -10.81 18.57
N ASN A 745 -26.85 -10.11 18.84
CA ASN A 745 -26.84 -8.68 19.14
C ASN A 745 -25.75 -7.97 18.36
N THR A 746 -26.05 -6.75 17.91
CA THR A 746 -25.10 -5.86 17.25
C THR A 746 -24.36 -4.98 18.28
N GLY A 747 -23.43 -4.15 17.83
CA GLY A 747 -22.54 -3.37 18.69
C GLY A 747 -21.42 -4.20 19.32
N LEU A 748 -20.85 -3.71 20.42
CA LEU A 748 -19.71 -4.35 21.09
C LEU A 748 -20.15 -5.61 21.87
N GLN A 749 -19.61 -6.76 21.51
CA GLN A 749 -19.90 -8.06 22.14
C GLN A 749 -18.62 -8.74 22.60
N SER A 750 -18.67 -9.40 23.76
CA SER A 750 -17.59 -10.26 24.23
C SER A 750 -17.72 -11.65 23.63
N ILE A 751 -16.68 -12.11 22.96
CA ILE A 751 -16.67 -13.34 22.17
C ILE A 751 -15.57 -14.26 22.69
N GLU A 752 -15.90 -15.55 22.85
CA GLU A 752 -14.91 -16.60 23.12
C GLU A 752 -13.97 -16.81 21.93
N ALA A 753 -12.67 -16.75 22.22
CA ALA A 753 -11.59 -16.91 21.26
C ALA A 753 -10.46 -17.78 21.85
N PRO A 754 -10.73 -19.04 22.23
CA PRO A 754 -9.68 -19.97 22.66
C PRO A 754 -8.64 -20.19 21.56
N LEU A 755 -7.50 -20.81 21.88
CA LEU A 755 -6.37 -20.95 20.95
C LEU A 755 -6.74 -21.51 19.57
N ASN A 756 -7.71 -22.42 19.47
CA ASN A 756 -8.15 -23.05 18.23
C ASN A 756 -9.23 -22.26 17.46
N ASN A 757 -9.49 -21.03 17.86
CA ASN A 757 -10.50 -20.15 17.27
C ASN A 757 -10.04 -18.69 17.25
N ILE A 758 -10.30 -18.00 16.14
CA ILE A 758 -10.32 -16.54 16.11
C ILE A 758 -11.70 -16.05 15.67
N PRO A 759 -12.18 -14.91 16.17
CA PRO A 759 -13.44 -14.34 15.73
C PRO A 759 -13.39 -13.96 14.24
N VAL A 760 -14.15 -14.70 13.44
CA VAL A 760 -14.36 -14.47 12.00
C VAL A 760 -15.85 -14.66 11.72
N TYR A 761 -16.44 -13.74 10.96
CA TYR A 761 -17.88 -13.72 10.74
C TYR A 761 -18.22 -13.38 9.30
N TYR A 762 -19.22 -14.07 8.74
CA TYR A 762 -19.87 -13.65 7.51
C TYR A 762 -20.92 -12.59 7.81
N ARG A 763 -20.90 -11.49 7.07
CA ARG A 763 -21.96 -10.48 7.07
C ARG A 763 -23.17 -11.04 6.33
N GLY A 764 -24.36 -10.86 6.88
CA GLY A 764 -25.62 -11.12 6.19
C GLY A 764 -25.70 -10.32 4.88
N GLY A 765 -26.42 -10.85 3.90
CA GLY A 765 -26.52 -10.26 2.57
C GLY A 765 -25.44 -10.72 1.59
N HIS A 766 -24.55 -11.64 1.98
CA HIS A 766 -23.38 -11.99 1.17
C HIS A 766 -23.26 -13.50 0.86
N ILE A 767 -22.73 -13.80 -0.33
CA ILE A 767 -22.41 -15.16 -0.78
C ILE A 767 -20.88 -15.29 -0.93
N VAL A 768 -20.29 -16.21 -0.17
CA VAL A 768 -18.84 -16.46 -0.19
C VAL A 768 -18.52 -17.78 -0.92
N PRO A 769 -17.83 -17.75 -2.07
CA PRO A 769 -17.37 -18.95 -2.77
C PRO A 769 -16.13 -19.55 -2.09
N ARG A 770 -16.14 -20.87 -1.89
CA ARG A 770 -15.06 -21.62 -1.24
C ARG A 770 -14.70 -22.88 -2.02
N ARG A 771 -13.43 -23.30 -1.96
CA ARG A 771 -12.96 -24.62 -2.43
C ARG A 771 -12.56 -25.49 -1.24
N GLU A 772 -13.50 -26.28 -0.74
CA GLU A 772 -13.30 -27.05 0.50
C GLU A 772 -12.44 -28.30 0.34
N ARG A 773 -12.15 -28.70 -0.89
CA ARG A 773 -11.17 -29.75 -1.20
C ARG A 773 -9.77 -29.17 -1.16
N VAL A 774 -9.30 -28.82 0.03
CA VAL A 774 -7.94 -28.27 0.19
C VAL A 774 -6.90 -29.30 -0.22
N ARG A 775 -5.96 -28.88 -1.07
CA ARG A 775 -4.85 -29.70 -1.57
C ARG A 775 -3.51 -29.06 -1.22
N ARG A 776 -2.41 -29.66 -1.67
CA ARG A 776 -1.03 -29.27 -1.32
C ARG A 776 -0.59 -27.88 -1.79
N SER A 777 -1.22 -27.35 -2.85
CA SER A 777 -0.90 -26.08 -3.52
C SER A 777 -2.14 -25.55 -4.25
N SER A 778 -2.17 -24.25 -4.53
CA SER A 778 -3.29 -23.61 -5.24
C SER A 778 -3.51 -24.20 -6.64
N ALA A 779 -2.43 -24.48 -7.37
CA ALA A 779 -2.46 -25.10 -8.69
C ALA A 779 -3.18 -26.46 -8.69
N SER A 780 -3.02 -27.24 -7.61
CA SER A 780 -3.71 -28.52 -7.47
C SER A 780 -5.23 -28.36 -7.31
N MET A 781 -5.69 -27.21 -6.81
CA MET A 781 -7.10 -26.91 -6.55
C MET A 781 -7.84 -26.33 -7.76
N ARG A 782 -7.12 -26.00 -8.85
CA ARG A 782 -7.66 -25.27 -10.01
C ARG A 782 -8.94 -25.86 -10.61
N LEU A 783 -9.09 -27.18 -10.58
CA LEU A 783 -10.25 -27.90 -11.14
C LEU A 783 -11.24 -28.39 -10.07
N ASP A 784 -11.03 -28.05 -8.81
CA ASP A 784 -11.93 -28.48 -7.74
C ASP A 784 -13.27 -27.73 -7.78
N PRO A 785 -14.35 -28.42 -7.36
CA PRO A 785 -15.68 -27.83 -7.29
C PRO A 785 -15.81 -26.83 -6.15
N PHE A 786 -16.85 -26.00 -6.24
CA PHE A 786 -17.14 -24.95 -5.28
C PHE A 786 -18.18 -25.35 -4.24
N THR A 787 -18.02 -24.79 -3.05
CA THR A 787 -19.05 -24.62 -2.03
C THR A 787 -19.45 -23.14 -2.00
N LEU A 788 -20.75 -22.84 -2.07
CA LEU A 788 -21.26 -21.49 -1.84
C LEU A 788 -21.81 -21.39 -0.41
N VAL A 789 -21.33 -20.43 0.38
CA VAL A 789 -21.89 -20.09 1.69
C VAL A 789 -22.73 -18.84 1.53
N ILE A 790 -24.04 -18.97 1.73
CA ILE A 790 -25.05 -17.92 1.58
C ILE A 790 -25.44 -17.45 2.98
N ALA A 791 -24.90 -16.31 3.41
CA ALA A 791 -25.26 -15.66 4.66
C ALA A 791 -26.42 -14.69 4.40
N GLN A 792 -27.63 -15.07 4.82
CA GLN A 792 -28.83 -14.24 4.58
C GLN A 792 -28.77 -12.93 5.38
N ASP A 793 -29.23 -11.83 4.80
CA ASP A 793 -29.54 -10.62 5.56
C ASP A 793 -30.86 -10.77 6.33
N ASN A 794 -31.28 -9.73 7.04
CA ASN A 794 -32.57 -9.71 7.73
C ASN A 794 -33.79 -9.88 6.82
N GLN A 795 -33.64 -9.72 5.50
CA GLN A 795 -34.70 -9.87 4.50
C GLN A 795 -34.66 -11.25 3.82
N GLY A 796 -33.71 -12.11 4.16
CA GLY A 796 -33.52 -13.41 3.50
C GLY A 796 -32.84 -13.31 2.14
N HIS A 797 -32.13 -12.21 1.87
CA HIS A 797 -31.39 -11.99 0.62
C HIS A 797 -29.89 -12.21 0.82
N ALA A 798 -29.18 -12.52 -0.26
CA ALA A 798 -27.73 -12.44 -0.33
C ALA A 798 -27.22 -12.32 -1.76
N GLN A 799 -26.10 -11.64 -1.96
CA GLN A 799 -25.41 -11.53 -3.25
C GLN A 799 -23.92 -11.83 -3.10
N GLY A 800 -23.27 -12.33 -4.14
CA GLY A 800 -21.81 -12.44 -4.15
C GLY A 800 -21.26 -12.67 -5.54
N THR A 801 -19.94 -12.55 -5.66
CA THR A 801 -19.23 -12.56 -6.94
C THR A 801 -18.15 -13.65 -6.94
N LEU A 802 -17.82 -14.16 -8.13
CA LEU A 802 -16.71 -15.07 -8.35
C LEU A 802 -16.03 -14.72 -9.68
N TYR A 803 -14.75 -14.36 -9.60
CA TYR A 803 -13.89 -14.19 -10.74
C TYR A 803 -13.05 -15.44 -11.00
N MET A 804 -12.92 -15.83 -12.26
CA MET A 804 -12.03 -16.91 -12.71
C MET A 804 -11.40 -16.56 -14.06
N ASP A 805 -10.13 -16.92 -14.24
CA ASP A 805 -9.40 -16.85 -15.50
C ASP A 805 -8.40 -18.02 -15.59
N ASP A 806 -7.39 -17.93 -16.47
CA ASP A 806 -6.36 -18.96 -16.59
C ASP A 806 -5.35 -19.02 -15.43
N GLU A 807 -5.48 -18.14 -14.44
CA GLU A 807 -4.65 -18.00 -13.24
C GLU A 807 -3.19 -17.57 -13.49
N GLU A 808 -2.79 -17.29 -14.74
CA GLU A 808 -1.37 -17.11 -15.11
C GLU A 808 -1.08 -15.94 -16.07
N THR A 809 -1.91 -15.71 -17.10
CA THR A 809 -1.57 -14.81 -18.23
C THR A 809 -2.38 -13.51 -18.24
N TYR A 810 -2.13 -12.65 -19.24
CA TYR A 810 -2.89 -11.42 -19.46
C TYR A 810 -4.16 -11.62 -20.34
N SER A 811 -4.57 -12.87 -20.61
CA SER A 811 -5.75 -13.15 -21.45
C SER A 811 -7.04 -12.51 -20.92
N TYR A 812 -7.14 -12.31 -19.60
CA TYR A 812 -8.26 -11.59 -18.98
C TYR A 812 -8.45 -10.16 -19.51
N GLN A 813 -7.39 -9.47 -19.91
CA GLN A 813 -7.49 -8.13 -20.50
C GLN A 813 -8.17 -8.14 -21.87
N LYS A 814 -8.24 -9.30 -22.52
CA LYS A 814 -8.93 -9.52 -23.80
C LYS A 814 -10.36 -10.04 -23.62
N GLY A 815 -10.87 -10.10 -22.39
CA GLY A 815 -12.20 -10.62 -22.08
C GLY A 815 -12.26 -12.13 -21.80
N ILE A 816 -11.11 -12.82 -21.80
CA ILE A 816 -11.04 -14.26 -21.50
C ILE A 816 -10.95 -14.46 -19.98
N TYR A 817 -12.12 -14.43 -19.35
CA TYR A 817 -12.36 -14.66 -17.94
C TYR A 817 -13.85 -14.96 -17.76
N THR A 818 -14.25 -15.40 -16.56
CA THR A 818 -15.65 -15.37 -16.14
C THR A 818 -15.80 -14.56 -14.87
N TYR A 819 -16.78 -13.66 -14.84
CA TYR A 819 -17.20 -12.96 -13.63
C TYR A 819 -18.67 -13.30 -13.36
N THR A 820 -18.88 -14.18 -12.39
CA THR A 820 -20.21 -14.70 -12.05
C THR A 820 -20.76 -13.99 -10.84
N THR A 821 -21.94 -13.39 -10.97
CA THR A 821 -22.75 -12.87 -9.86
C THR A 821 -23.77 -13.91 -9.44
N PHE A 822 -23.78 -14.26 -8.16
CA PHE A 822 -24.80 -15.10 -7.52
C PHE A 822 -25.80 -14.21 -6.80
N ASN A 823 -27.08 -14.53 -6.94
CA ASN A 823 -28.15 -13.84 -6.23
C ASN A 823 -29.07 -14.86 -5.56
N TYR A 824 -29.24 -14.70 -4.25
CA TYR A 824 -30.16 -15.44 -3.43
C TYR A 824 -31.27 -14.51 -2.96
N ALA A 825 -32.49 -14.76 -3.42
CA ALA A 825 -33.66 -14.01 -2.98
C ALA A 825 -34.92 -14.86 -3.17
N GLN A 826 -35.95 -14.60 -2.36
CA GLN A 826 -37.22 -15.33 -2.44
C GLN A 826 -37.05 -16.86 -2.37
N GLN A 827 -36.08 -17.33 -1.58
CA GLN A 827 -35.71 -18.75 -1.47
C GLN A 827 -35.24 -19.39 -2.79
N GLU A 828 -34.72 -18.58 -3.72
CA GLU A 828 -34.11 -19.04 -4.96
C GLU A 828 -32.67 -18.54 -5.07
N LEU A 829 -31.73 -19.45 -5.35
CA LEU A 829 -30.37 -19.13 -5.79
C LEU A 829 -30.33 -19.13 -7.32
N THR A 830 -29.84 -18.03 -7.88
CA THR A 830 -29.63 -17.81 -9.31
C THR A 830 -28.22 -17.30 -9.55
N CYS A 831 -27.75 -17.33 -10.81
CA CYS A 831 -26.53 -16.63 -11.17
C CYS A 831 -26.63 -15.95 -12.53
N GLN A 832 -25.68 -15.06 -12.80
CA GLN A 832 -25.42 -14.46 -14.10
C GLN A 832 -23.91 -14.40 -14.28
N SER A 833 -23.40 -14.80 -15.44
CA SER A 833 -21.96 -14.78 -15.74
C SER A 833 -21.69 -13.93 -16.98
N GLU A 834 -20.58 -13.19 -16.96
CA GLU A 834 -20.05 -12.44 -18.09
C GLU A 834 -18.60 -12.83 -18.41
N GLY A 835 -18.17 -12.58 -19.64
CA GLY A 835 -16.83 -12.89 -20.16
C GLY A 835 -16.78 -14.17 -21.02
N ASP A 836 -15.59 -14.50 -21.53
CA ASP A 836 -15.31 -15.71 -22.30
C ASP A 836 -14.66 -16.79 -21.43
N SER A 837 -15.33 -17.92 -21.30
CA SER A 837 -14.93 -19.08 -20.50
C SER A 837 -13.95 -20.04 -21.21
N SER A 838 -13.41 -19.66 -22.37
CA SER A 838 -12.51 -20.49 -23.19
C SER A 838 -11.23 -20.96 -22.50
N PHE A 839 -10.82 -20.34 -21.39
CA PHE A 839 -9.70 -20.79 -20.56
C PHE A 839 -10.00 -22.08 -19.78
N MET A 840 -11.27 -22.43 -19.58
CA MET A 840 -11.65 -23.63 -18.83
C MET A 840 -11.57 -24.87 -19.71
N THR A 841 -10.74 -25.82 -19.31
CA THR A 841 -10.54 -27.09 -20.02
C THR A 841 -11.43 -28.22 -19.52
N SER A 842 -12.19 -27.99 -18.44
CA SER A 842 -13.09 -28.97 -17.83
C SER A 842 -14.22 -28.26 -17.07
N PRO A 843 -15.43 -28.85 -17.01
CA PRO A 843 -16.55 -28.26 -16.29
C PRO A 843 -16.29 -28.25 -14.79
N ILE A 844 -16.41 -27.08 -14.17
CA ILE A 844 -16.34 -26.88 -12.72
C ILE A 844 -17.75 -26.68 -12.20
N ARG A 845 -18.11 -27.43 -11.15
CA ARG A 845 -19.47 -27.47 -10.60
C ARG A 845 -19.56 -26.91 -9.20
N ILE A 846 -20.77 -26.53 -8.80
CA ILE A 846 -21.14 -26.35 -7.39
C ILE A 846 -21.42 -27.74 -6.80
N GLU A 847 -20.60 -28.17 -5.84
CA GLU A 847 -20.81 -29.44 -5.13
C GLU A 847 -21.60 -29.28 -3.83
N ARG A 848 -21.72 -28.05 -3.31
CA ARG A 848 -22.37 -27.79 -2.03
C ARG A 848 -22.88 -26.36 -1.96
N VAL A 849 -24.06 -26.18 -1.36
CA VAL A 849 -24.58 -24.88 -0.97
C VAL A 849 -24.93 -24.94 0.52
N ARG A 850 -24.40 -24.01 1.30
CA ARG A 850 -24.78 -23.80 2.70
C ARG A 850 -25.55 -22.50 2.81
N ILE A 851 -26.77 -22.55 3.31
CA ILE A 851 -27.62 -21.37 3.49
C ILE A 851 -27.83 -21.15 4.99
N LEU A 852 -27.43 -19.98 5.47
CA LEU A 852 -27.39 -19.64 6.90
C LEU A 852 -28.58 -18.75 7.27
N GLY A 853 -29.14 -18.93 8.47
CA GLY A 853 -30.19 -18.04 9.00
C GLY A 853 -31.62 -18.48 8.67
N PHE A 854 -31.89 -19.78 8.66
CA PHE A 854 -33.26 -20.28 8.52
C PHE A 854 -33.94 -20.48 9.88
N ASP A 855 -35.12 -19.87 10.04
CA ASP A 855 -35.97 -20.07 11.22
C ASP A 855 -36.70 -21.43 11.22
N ARG A 856 -36.95 -21.98 10.03
CA ARG A 856 -37.71 -23.22 9.86
C ARG A 856 -37.07 -24.08 8.76
N PRO A 857 -37.06 -25.42 8.94
CA PRO A 857 -36.59 -26.33 7.91
C PRO A 857 -37.53 -26.28 6.68
N PRO A 858 -36.98 -26.34 5.45
CA PRO A 858 -37.80 -26.38 4.24
C PRO A 858 -38.44 -27.76 4.06
N GLN A 859 -39.49 -27.82 3.24
CA GLN A 859 -40.13 -29.07 2.80
C GLN A 859 -39.30 -29.77 1.74
N GLY A 860 -38.61 -29.03 0.87
CA GLY A 860 -37.81 -29.58 -0.21
C GLY A 860 -36.80 -28.58 -0.78
N VAL A 861 -35.84 -29.13 -1.54
CA VAL A 861 -34.88 -28.35 -2.32
C VAL A 861 -34.79 -28.99 -3.70
N LYS A 862 -34.94 -28.21 -4.75
CA LYS A 862 -34.82 -28.70 -6.13
C LYS A 862 -33.99 -27.76 -6.98
N VAL A 863 -33.30 -28.33 -7.96
CA VAL A 863 -32.71 -27.56 -9.07
C VAL A 863 -33.66 -27.57 -10.25
N ILE A 864 -33.83 -26.42 -10.91
CA ILE A 864 -34.61 -26.26 -12.13
C ILE A 864 -33.64 -25.75 -13.21
N GLN A 865 -33.51 -26.51 -14.30
CA GLN A 865 -32.73 -26.14 -15.48
C GLN A 865 -33.52 -25.16 -16.36
N LYS A 866 -32.83 -24.47 -17.27
CA LYS A 866 -33.46 -23.52 -18.21
C LYS A 866 -34.52 -24.12 -19.12
N ASP A 867 -34.42 -25.40 -19.43
CA ASP A 867 -35.43 -26.14 -20.21
C ASP A 867 -36.70 -26.49 -19.40
N GLY A 868 -36.74 -26.12 -18.11
CA GLY A 868 -37.84 -26.38 -17.19
C GLY A 868 -37.73 -27.72 -16.45
N THR A 869 -36.73 -28.55 -16.75
CA THR A 869 -36.51 -29.82 -16.06
C THR A 869 -36.13 -29.56 -14.61
N SER A 870 -36.85 -30.20 -13.68
CA SER A 870 -36.58 -30.09 -12.24
C SER A 870 -36.12 -31.40 -11.62
N GLN A 871 -35.16 -31.33 -10.70
CA GLN A 871 -34.67 -32.47 -9.94
C GLN A 871 -34.64 -32.14 -8.43
N GLU A 872 -35.24 -33.01 -7.62
CA GLU A 872 -35.14 -32.94 -6.16
C GLU A 872 -33.71 -33.25 -5.69
N LEU A 873 -33.24 -32.48 -4.72
CA LEU A 873 -31.91 -32.55 -4.15
C LEU A 873 -31.96 -33.03 -2.71
N GLN A 874 -30.91 -33.76 -2.31
CA GLN A 874 -30.71 -34.09 -0.90
C GLN A 874 -30.17 -32.88 -0.16
N PHE A 875 -30.78 -32.60 0.98
CA PHE A 875 -30.30 -31.58 1.90
C PHE A 875 -30.33 -32.10 3.34
N THR A 876 -29.52 -31.48 4.19
CA THR A 876 -29.56 -31.68 5.64
C THR A 876 -29.81 -30.34 6.31
N VAL A 877 -30.51 -30.35 7.43
CA VAL A 877 -30.68 -29.17 8.28
C VAL A 877 -29.97 -29.46 9.60
N ASP A 878 -29.05 -28.58 9.97
CA ASP A 878 -28.44 -28.58 11.29
C ASP A 878 -28.60 -27.18 11.89
N GLN A 879 -29.33 -27.10 13.00
CA GLN A 879 -29.74 -25.85 13.63
C GLN A 879 -30.40 -24.90 12.61
N GLN A 880 -29.79 -23.76 12.29
CA GLN A 880 -30.30 -22.76 11.33
C GLN A 880 -29.58 -22.81 9.97
N VAL A 881 -28.93 -23.94 9.64
CA VAL A 881 -28.12 -24.11 8.43
C VAL A 881 -28.69 -25.21 7.55
N ILE A 882 -29.03 -24.85 6.30
CA ILE A 882 -29.37 -25.82 5.26
C ILE A 882 -28.12 -26.14 4.47
N THR A 883 -27.77 -27.42 4.36
CA THR A 883 -26.70 -27.88 3.47
C THR A 883 -27.27 -28.72 2.34
N VAL A 884 -27.26 -28.17 1.12
CA VAL A 884 -27.63 -28.89 -0.10
C VAL A 884 -26.40 -29.63 -0.62
N ARG A 885 -26.54 -30.94 -0.86
CA ARG A 885 -25.43 -31.81 -1.30
C ARG A 885 -25.50 -32.06 -2.80
N ASP A 886 -24.38 -31.80 -3.47
CA ASP A 886 -24.13 -32.02 -4.89
C ASP A 886 -25.28 -31.60 -5.82
N PRO A 887 -25.59 -30.29 -5.93
CA PRO A 887 -26.54 -29.80 -6.94
C PRO A 887 -26.15 -30.14 -8.39
N LYS A 888 -24.87 -30.43 -8.63
CA LYS A 888 -24.30 -30.77 -9.96
C LYS A 888 -24.49 -29.70 -11.03
N VAL A 889 -24.71 -28.45 -10.63
CA VAL A 889 -24.84 -27.32 -11.56
C VAL A 889 -23.48 -26.69 -11.87
N SER A 890 -23.36 -26.09 -13.05
CA SER A 890 -22.16 -25.37 -13.48
C SER A 890 -21.93 -24.12 -12.62
N ILE A 891 -20.67 -23.81 -12.33
CA ILE A 891 -20.30 -22.57 -11.62
C ILE A 891 -20.35 -21.33 -12.52
N VAL A 892 -20.28 -21.52 -13.85
CA VAL A 892 -20.29 -20.41 -14.83
C VAL A 892 -21.50 -20.44 -15.76
N ASP A 893 -22.06 -21.62 -16.06
CA ASP A 893 -23.21 -21.73 -16.96
C ASP A 893 -24.47 -21.56 -16.13
N CYS A 894 -24.95 -20.32 -16.07
CA CYS A 894 -26.06 -19.91 -15.22
C CYS A 894 -27.47 -20.29 -15.74
N ASP A 895 -27.56 -21.40 -16.48
CA ASP A 895 -28.82 -21.92 -17.03
C ASP A 895 -29.58 -22.79 -16.02
N TRP A 896 -29.56 -22.41 -14.74
CA TRP A 896 -30.20 -23.12 -13.63
C TRP A 896 -30.66 -22.15 -12.53
N ARG A 897 -31.63 -22.60 -11.72
CA ARG A 897 -31.98 -22.00 -10.43
C ARG A 897 -32.20 -23.08 -9.38
N LEU A 898 -31.80 -22.81 -8.15
CA LEU A 898 -31.98 -23.72 -7.02
C LEU A 898 -33.04 -23.14 -6.08
N VAL A 899 -34.14 -23.87 -5.90
CA VAL A 899 -35.35 -23.41 -5.20
C VAL A 899 -35.52 -24.18 -3.90
N ILE A 900 -35.76 -23.46 -2.82
CA ILE A 900 -36.08 -23.97 -1.49
C ILE A 900 -37.57 -23.68 -1.22
N TYR A 901 -38.35 -24.67 -0.76
CA TYR A 901 -39.79 -24.53 -0.57
C TYR A 901 -40.33 -25.33 0.63
#